data_AF-A0A0F9MM35-F1
#
_entry.id   AF-A0A0F9MM35-F1
#
_cell.length_a   1.000
_cell.length_b   1.000
_cell.length_c   1.000
_cell.angle_alpha   90.00
_cell.angle_beta   90.00
_cell.angle_gamma   90.00
#
_symmetry.space_group_name_H-M   'P 1'
#
loop_
_entity.id
_entity.type
_entity.pdbx_description
1 polymer ?
#
loop_
_entity_poly.entity_id
_entity_poly.type
_entity_poly.pdbx_seq_one_letter_code
_entity_poly.pdbx_strand_id
1 'polypeptide(L)'
;WAEKLIWVKGSGTVIDPYVISGLFIDAKDSGSCIEISNSIKYFMIKGNTLINSSGGYTEAAIKLNNVTNGKLIDNDVSYPNFIGISLFSSNFNLIEGNNASENTDFGIWLRSSDNNTINKNIVNDIPQNAIQIDDDSDFNNITSNTVNGNQKGIVIYGDSDNNYIFNNTVKFNTIADAVGIYILDTCMNNTIFNNFLINNSIGVQIQLTTSDGNLVYYNTFINNTLSASDDGINNWDNQTIGNYWDDYNGEDLNDDGIGDTLYNITGLGGRKDNYPIWDDGDDIPPEITITDPINYTYHSHPPIIQGVYYDLNGINTTWYWVVGSSKNETFTGNSVEINVSKWSNQNDGLVSIIFFANDSAGNIGSEVIIVNKDTILPVIIANSPSNGTIFDTTSPNFNLTISDLNLEQFWYTIDGGVENFTSVSSGINIISLGQFVWDSLSEGSHTITFFANDSIGNIGSEVIIVNKDTTLPVIIVNSPNSGADFGINFPEFNLTVTDLNLEQFWYTIDGGVENFTSVSSGINIISLGQFVWDSLAEGSHTITFFANDTDGNIGSEVIIVNKDTILPVIVVNSPISGANFGIISPEFNLSISDLNLEQFWYTIDGGVENFTSVSSGINIISLGQFVWDSLSEGSHTITFFVNDSIGNIGSEVVIVNKDTILPVILVNSPISGAEFDTTFPDFNLTVSDLNLEQFWYTIDGGAENFVSVSSGINIISLGQSVWDSLTEGSHTITFFANDTAGNLYNIGINIIKELPSSSGGAIPFGNLYVLFAGMAVIALILIQKLRLKK
;
A
#
# COMPACT_ATOMS: atom_id res chain seq x y z
N TRP A 1 -14.23 22.74 65.73
CA TRP A 1 -14.29 24.21 65.70
C TRP A 1 -13.71 24.74 64.40
N ALA A 2 -12.46 24.36 64.06
CA ALA A 2 -11.79 24.71 62.80
C ALA A 2 -12.65 24.54 61.53
N GLU A 3 -13.33 23.39 61.36
CA GLU A 3 -14.22 23.13 60.20
C GLU A 3 -15.35 24.16 59.99
N LYS A 4 -15.69 24.95 61.01
CA LYS A 4 -16.75 25.96 60.95
C LYS A 4 -16.23 27.35 60.58
N LEU A 5 -14.92 27.53 60.49
CA LEU A 5 -14.29 28.81 60.19
C LEU A 5 -13.91 28.89 58.71
N ILE A 6 -14.44 29.90 58.03
CA ILE A 6 -14.27 30.08 56.57
C ILE A 6 -12.81 30.30 56.17
N TRP A 7 -11.98 30.77 57.09
CA TRP A 7 -10.56 31.06 56.90
C TRP A 7 -9.63 29.91 57.32
N VAL A 8 -10.17 28.77 57.75
CA VAL A 8 -9.41 27.55 58.03
C VAL A 8 -9.74 26.49 56.98
N LYS A 9 -8.71 25.87 56.41
CA LYS A 9 -8.86 24.77 55.43
C LYS A 9 -8.28 23.46 55.98
N GLY A 10 -8.64 22.34 55.37
CA GLY A 10 -8.10 21.01 55.70
C GLY A 10 -8.90 20.24 56.76
N SER A 11 -8.48 18.99 57.02
CA SER A 11 -9.15 18.02 57.89
C SER A 11 -8.39 17.70 59.19
N GLY A 12 -7.17 18.23 59.33
CA GLY A 12 -6.33 18.02 60.52
C GLY A 12 -5.60 16.68 60.53
N THR A 13 -5.36 16.10 59.35
CA THR A 13 -4.55 14.89 59.15
C THR A 13 -3.14 15.25 58.71
N VAL A 14 -2.19 14.30 58.76
CA VAL A 14 -0.80 14.57 58.36
C VAL A 14 -0.66 15.02 56.90
N ILE A 15 -1.50 14.49 56.00
CA ILE A 15 -1.50 14.84 54.57
C ILE A 15 -2.38 16.05 54.24
N ASP A 16 -3.28 16.42 55.14
CA ASP A 16 -4.23 17.52 54.97
C ASP A 16 -4.44 18.23 56.33
N PRO A 17 -3.41 18.95 56.81
CA PRO A 17 -3.44 19.64 58.10
C PRO A 17 -4.45 20.78 58.09
N TYR A 18 -4.91 21.22 59.26
CA TYR A 18 -5.65 22.47 59.34
C TYR A 18 -4.74 23.65 58.98
N VAL A 19 -5.09 24.47 58.00
CA VAL A 19 -4.26 25.60 57.54
C VAL A 19 -4.92 26.93 57.91
N ILE A 20 -4.18 27.75 58.67
CA ILE A 20 -4.47 29.15 58.99
C ILE A 20 -3.39 30.00 58.31
N SER A 21 -3.73 30.73 57.24
CA SER A 21 -2.69 31.39 56.43
C SER A 21 -3.09 32.73 55.82
N GLY A 22 -2.11 33.64 55.70
CA GLY A 22 -2.25 34.91 54.99
C GLY A 22 -3.15 35.93 55.70
N LEU A 23 -3.31 35.81 57.02
CA LEU A 23 -4.17 36.70 57.81
C LEU A 23 -3.37 37.85 58.41
N PHE A 24 -4.03 39.00 58.56
CA PHE A 24 -3.60 40.08 59.43
C PHE A 24 -4.51 40.10 60.65
N ILE A 25 -3.96 39.90 61.86
CA ILE A 25 -4.72 39.85 63.11
C ILE A 25 -4.12 40.85 64.10
N ASP A 26 -4.95 41.79 64.56
CA ASP A 26 -4.65 42.73 65.61
C ASP A 26 -5.48 42.37 66.85
N ALA A 27 -4.79 41.95 67.92
CA ALA A 27 -5.43 41.55 69.17
C ALA A 27 -5.86 42.75 70.04
N LYS A 28 -5.47 43.99 69.68
CA LYS A 28 -5.87 45.23 70.37
C LYS A 28 -5.63 45.20 71.88
N ASP A 29 -4.48 44.67 72.27
CA ASP A 29 -4.05 44.51 73.66
C ASP A 29 -5.01 43.63 74.49
N SER A 30 -5.70 42.68 73.85
CA SER A 30 -6.70 41.81 74.49
C SER A 30 -6.49 40.33 74.14
N GLY A 31 -5.61 39.66 74.90
CA GLY A 31 -5.30 38.23 74.74
C GLY A 31 -4.30 37.97 73.61
N SER A 32 -4.25 36.71 73.18
CA SER A 32 -3.41 36.24 72.08
C SER A 32 -4.07 36.41 70.72
N CYS A 33 -3.31 36.65 69.65
CA CYS A 33 -3.89 36.76 68.30
C CYS A 33 -4.43 35.40 67.82
N ILE A 34 -3.63 34.34 67.99
CA ILE A 34 -4.04 32.96 67.75
C ILE A 34 -3.69 32.11 68.96
N GLU A 35 -4.69 31.47 69.55
CA GLU A 35 -4.49 30.43 70.57
C GLU A 35 -5.01 29.08 70.04
N ILE A 36 -4.17 28.04 70.13
CA ILE A 36 -4.58 26.65 69.93
C ILE A 36 -4.31 25.90 71.23
N SER A 37 -5.35 25.25 71.74
CA SER A 37 -5.30 24.58 73.04
C SER A 37 -5.85 23.16 72.97
N ASN A 38 -5.20 22.23 73.66
CA ASN A 38 -5.61 20.82 73.82
C ASN A 38 -5.84 20.08 72.48
N SER A 39 -4.85 20.14 71.58
CA SER A 39 -4.97 19.57 70.24
C SER A 39 -3.82 18.64 69.90
N ILE A 40 -4.17 17.45 69.39
CA ILE A 40 -3.22 16.50 68.80
C ILE A 40 -3.30 16.47 67.26
N LYS A 41 -4.19 17.28 66.67
CA LYS A 41 -4.40 17.34 65.22
C LYS A 41 -3.26 18.06 64.53
N TYR A 42 -2.97 17.68 63.29
CA TYR A 42 -1.98 18.37 62.47
C TYR A 42 -2.54 19.73 62.04
N PHE A 43 -1.78 20.80 62.25
CA PHE A 43 -2.13 22.13 61.77
C PHE A 43 -0.91 22.93 61.34
N MET A 44 -1.16 23.96 60.53
CA MET A 44 -0.18 24.88 60.02
C MET A 44 -0.69 26.31 60.16
N ILE A 45 0.05 27.16 60.88
CA ILE A 45 -0.14 28.60 60.91
C ILE A 45 0.95 29.17 60.02
N LYS A 46 0.60 29.74 58.86
CA LYS A 46 1.56 30.15 57.84
C LYS A 46 1.39 31.55 57.27
N GLY A 47 2.45 32.35 57.24
CA GLY A 47 2.44 33.63 56.50
C GLY A 47 1.43 34.63 57.03
N ASN A 48 1.17 34.64 58.34
CA ASN A 48 0.26 35.59 58.98
C ASN A 48 1.05 36.74 59.60
N THR A 49 0.43 37.92 59.70
CA THR A 49 0.93 39.08 60.45
C THR A 49 0.09 39.26 61.72
N LEU A 50 0.70 39.17 62.90
CA LEU A 50 -0.01 39.10 64.18
C LEU A 50 0.56 40.12 65.18
N ILE A 51 -0.26 41.07 65.64
CA ILE A 51 0.20 42.24 66.41
C ILE A 51 -0.66 42.53 67.65
N ASN A 52 -0.06 43.26 68.59
CA ASN A 52 -0.68 43.84 69.79
C ASN A 52 -1.38 42.80 70.69
N SER A 53 -0.77 41.64 70.95
CA SER A 53 -1.22 40.75 72.02
C SER A 53 -1.01 41.39 73.39
N SER A 54 -1.88 41.07 74.35
CA SER A 54 -1.89 41.73 75.67
C SER A 54 -0.68 41.36 76.54
N GLY A 55 -0.30 42.24 77.46
CA GLY A 55 0.76 42.04 78.48
C GLY A 55 0.48 41.02 79.59
N GLY A 56 -0.40 40.04 79.37
CA GLY A 56 -0.67 38.99 80.36
C GLY A 56 0.43 37.93 80.36
N TYR A 57 0.75 37.34 81.53
CA TYR A 57 1.85 36.39 81.77
C TYR A 57 1.99 35.19 80.81
N THR A 58 1.02 34.95 79.92
CA THR A 58 1.08 33.85 78.94
C THR A 58 0.52 34.24 77.58
N GLU A 59 0.24 35.52 77.34
CA GLU A 59 -0.39 35.98 76.11
C GLU A 59 0.68 36.28 75.06
N ALA A 60 0.44 35.81 73.84
CA ALA A 60 1.41 35.86 72.75
C ALA A 60 0.73 36.17 71.42
N ALA A 61 1.50 36.53 70.39
CA ALA A 61 0.93 36.60 69.05
C ALA A 61 0.42 35.21 68.62
N ILE A 62 1.23 34.17 68.85
CA ILE A 62 0.83 32.76 68.69
C ILE A 62 1.06 32.03 70.00
N LYS A 63 -0.01 31.45 70.55
CA LYS A 63 0.01 30.66 71.79
C LYS A 63 -0.43 29.22 71.52
N LEU A 64 0.44 28.27 71.84
CA LEU A 64 0.16 26.84 71.84
C LEU A 64 0.13 26.33 73.27
N ASN A 65 -0.97 25.69 73.67
CA ASN A 65 -1.16 25.19 75.04
C ASN A 65 -1.65 23.75 75.05
N ASN A 66 -0.81 22.81 75.52
CA ASN A 66 -1.07 21.37 75.46
C ASN A 66 -1.34 20.90 74.02
N VAL A 67 -0.39 21.17 73.12
CA VAL A 67 -0.53 20.94 71.68
C VAL A 67 0.63 20.14 71.10
N THR A 68 0.33 19.29 70.12
CA THR A 68 1.33 18.59 69.31
C THR A 68 1.01 18.65 67.82
N ASN A 69 1.99 18.37 66.97
CA ASN A 69 1.89 18.35 65.50
C ASN A 69 1.60 19.72 64.84
N GLY A 70 1.93 20.81 65.52
CA GLY A 70 1.82 22.16 64.99
C GLY A 70 3.00 22.56 64.11
N LYS A 71 2.72 23.29 63.03
CA LYS A 71 3.73 23.94 62.19
C LYS A 71 3.46 25.45 62.14
N LEU A 72 4.36 26.25 62.68
CA LEU A 72 4.33 27.72 62.59
C LEU A 72 5.38 28.13 61.55
N ILE A 73 4.96 28.54 60.35
CA ILE A 73 5.85 28.75 59.21
C ILE A 73 5.75 30.17 58.67
N ASP A 74 6.86 30.89 58.54
CA ASP A 74 6.93 32.21 57.89
C ASP A 74 5.93 33.25 58.45
N ASN A 75 5.56 33.18 59.73
CA ASN A 75 4.68 34.20 60.33
C ASN A 75 5.48 35.40 60.77
N ASP A 76 4.90 36.58 60.58
CA ASP A 76 5.39 37.84 61.09
C ASP A 76 4.67 38.19 62.39
N VAL A 77 5.34 37.95 63.50
CA VAL A 77 4.92 38.31 64.85
C VAL A 77 5.84 39.38 65.43
N SER A 78 6.51 40.14 64.56
CA SER A 78 7.18 41.38 64.93
C SER A 78 6.16 42.51 65.05
N TYR A 79 6.45 43.53 65.86
CA TYR A 79 5.52 44.55 66.45
C TYR A 79 5.00 44.18 67.84
N PRO A 80 4.84 45.17 68.76
CA PRO A 80 4.90 44.92 70.19
C PRO A 80 3.76 44.03 70.66
N ASN A 81 4.00 42.73 70.60
CA ASN A 81 3.31 41.72 71.37
C ASN A 81 4.03 41.63 72.72
N PHE A 82 3.34 41.06 73.70
CA PHE A 82 4.02 40.70 74.93
C PHE A 82 5.05 39.60 74.67
N ILE A 83 4.58 38.49 74.08
CA ILE A 83 5.40 37.39 73.60
C ILE A 83 5.14 37.19 72.10
N GLY A 84 6.17 36.92 71.31
CA GLY A 84 6.00 36.57 69.89
C GLY A 84 5.30 35.22 69.73
N ILE A 85 5.97 34.15 70.14
CA ILE A 85 5.48 32.77 70.06
C ILE A 85 5.66 32.09 71.41
N SER A 86 4.60 31.49 71.96
CA SER A 86 4.63 30.76 73.22
C SER A 86 4.14 29.32 73.06
N LEU A 87 4.90 28.37 73.60
CA LEU A 87 4.57 26.96 73.72
C LEU A 87 4.53 26.58 75.21
N PHE A 88 3.37 26.14 75.68
CA PHE A 88 3.17 25.65 77.04
C PHE A 88 2.71 24.20 76.99
N SER A 89 3.44 23.30 77.65
CA SER A 89 3.16 21.85 77.64
C SER A 89 2.94 21.30 76.23
N SER A 90 3.67 21.83 75.23
CA SER A 90 3.39 21.60 73.81
C SER A 90 4.59 20.95 73.12
N ASN A 91 4.41 19.70 72.69
CA ASN A 91 5.49 18.84 72.26
C ASN A 91 5.43 18.52 70.76
N PHE A 92 6.56 18.23 70.12
CA PHE A 92 6.63 17.83 68.70
C PHE A 92 6.03 18.87 67.74
N ASN A 93 6.36 20.16 67.94
CA ASN A 93 5.97 21.24 67.05
C ASN A 93 7.18 21.77 66.27
N LEU A 94 6.92 22.31 65.08
CA LEU A 94 7.89 22.97 64.22
C LEU A 94 7.60 24.47 64.17
N ILE A 95 8.58 25.29 64.51
CA ILE A 95 8.55 26.74 64.44
C ILE A 95 9.64 27.15 63.46
N GLU A 96 9.27 27.42 62.21
CA GLU A 96 10.20 27.62 61.11
C GLU A 96 10.03 28.96 60.39
N GLY A 97 11.11 29.71 60.17
CA GLY A 97 11.07 30.90 59.29
C GLY A 97 10.28 32.10 59.82
N ASN A 98 9.85 32.10 61.09
CA ASN A 98 9.04 33.17 61.65
C ASN A 98 9.91 34.38 62.04
N ASN A 99 9.35 35.59 61.93
CA ASN A 99 9.93 36.81 62.48
C ASN A 99 9.27 37.14 63.82
N ALA A 100 9.97 36.95 64.93
CA ALA A 100 9.49 37.22 66.29
C ALA A 100 10.26 38.36 66.98
N SER A 101 10.66 39.37 66.20
CA SER A 101 11.45 40.52 66.66
C SER A 101 10.60 41.59 67.36
N GLU A 102 11.23 42.50 68.11
CA GLU A 102 10.59 43.69 68.72
C GLU A 102 9.43 43.39 69.69
N ASN A 103 9.37 42.17 70.25
CA ASN A 103 8.43 41.79 71.30
C ASN A 103 8.92 42.27 72.67
N THR A 104 7.99 42.55 73.59
CA THR A 104 8.30 43.30 74.81
C THR A 104 8.81 42.44 75.97
N ASP A 105 8.66 41.12 75.91
CA ASP A 105 9.18 40.16 76.89
C ASP A 105 10.00 39.06 76.20
N PHE A 106 9.35 38.08 75.58
CA PHE A 106 10.00 36.97 74.89
C PHE A 106 9.75 36.99 73.37
N GLY A 107 10.76 36.61 72.58
CA GLY A 107 10.57 36.33 71.16
C GLY A 107 9.86 35.00 70.96
N ILE A 108 10.52 33.91 71.36
CA ILE A 108 10.00 32.53 71.34
C ILE A 108 10.23 31.90 72.71
N TRP A 109 9.17 31.42 73.35
CA TRP A 109 9.25 30.83 74.69
C TRP A 109 8.64 29.43 74.74
N LEU A 110 9.41 28.46 75.20
CA LEU A 110 9.03 27.08 75.43
C LEU A 110 9.04 26.80 76.94
N ARG A 111 7.93 26.26 77.45
CA ARG A 111 7.78 25.90 78.85
C ARG A 111 7.17 24.50 78.98
N SER A 112 7.85 23.61 79.70
CA SER A 112 7.53 22.17 79.81
C SER A 112 7.18 21.53 78.46
N SER A 113 7.96 21.86 77.43
CA SER A 113 7.64 21.61 76.03
C SER A 113 8.80 20.88 75.35
N ASP A 114 8.58 19.60 75.07
CA ASP A 114 9.64 18.69 74.61
C ASP A 114 9.63 18.47 73.10
N ASN A 115 10.77 18.04 72.55
CA ASN A 115 10.87 17.52 71.18
C ASN A 115 10.40 18.52 70.10
N ASN A 116 10.52 19.83 70.34
CA ASN A 116 10.18 20.85 69.36
C ASN A 116 11.39 21.22 68.50
N THR A 117 11.13 21.74 67.29
CA THR A 117 12.18 22.25 66.40
C THR A 117 11.93 23.72 66.10
N ILE A 118 12.89 24.57 66.42
CA ILE A 118 12.86 26.02 66.27
C ILE A 118 13.93 26.32 65.22
N ASN A 119 13.52 26.45 63.97
CA ASN A 119 14.39 26.50 62.81
C ASN A 119 14.31 27.84 62.05
N LYS A 120 15.43 28.45 61.66
CA LYS A 120 15.41 29.60 60.70
C LYS A 120 14.55 30.80 61.12
N ASN A 121 14.26 30.98 62.40
CA ASN A 121 13.50 32.14 62.87
C ASN A 121 14.42 33.36 63.02
N ILE A 122 13.83 34.55 62.90
CA ILE A 122 14.50 35.83 63.14
C ILE A 122 13.94 36.38 64.44
N VAL A 123 14.80 36.60 65.43
CA VAL A 123 14.42 37.07 66.77
C VAL A 123 15.35 38.19 67.20
N ASN A 124 14.95 39.42 66.91
CA ASN A 124 15.79 40.59 67.12
C ASN A 124 15.20 41.58 68.13
N ASP A 125 16.09 42.33 68.77
CA ASP A 125 15.77 43.51 69.57
C ASP A 125 14.76 43.24 70.71
N ILE A 126 14.87 42.06 71.34
CA ILE A 126 14.09 41.64 72.51
C ILE A 126 14.75 42.17 73.79
N PRO A 127 14.02 42.92 74.64
CA PRO A 127 14.58 43.53 75.85
C PRO A 127 14.84 42.53 76.99
N GLN A 128 14.36 41.29 76.88
CA GLN A 128 14.68 40.15 77.76
C GLN A 128 15.31 39.00 76.95
N ASN A 129 14.64 37.85 76.84
CA ASN A 129 15.21 36.63 76.26
C ASN A 129 14.62 36.39 74.87
N ALA A 130 15.48 36.30 73.86
CA ALA A 130 15.04 36.11 72.49
C ALA A 130 14.37 34.73 72.32
N ILE A 131 15.09 33.67 72.65
CA ILE A 131 14.58 32.30 72.66
C ILE A 131 14.84 31.71 74.06
N GLN A 132 13.80 31.24 74.75
CA GLN A 132 13.94 30.58 76.04
C GLN A 132 13.31 29.20 76.07
N ILE A 133 14.05 28.25 76.64
CA ILE A 133 13.65 26.88 76.98
C ILE A 133 13.63 26.77 78.51
N ASP A 134 12.49 26.36 79.09
CA ASP A 134 12.21 26.48 80.52
C ASP A 134 11.35 25.32 81.08
N ASP A 135 11.44 25.08 82.39
CA ASP A 135 10.67 24.14 83.22
C ASP A 135 10.54 22.74 82.60
N ASP A 136 11.59 21.92 82.66
CA ASP A 136 11.62 20.55 82.13
C ASP A 136 11.29 20.49 80.62
N SER A 137 11.92 21.34 79.79
CA SER A 137 11.73 21.32 78.33
C SER A 137 12.90 20.62 77.63
N ASP A 138 12.74 19.34 77.35
CA ASP A 138 13.84 18.48 76.90
C ASP A 138 13.83 18.17 75.39
N PHE A 139 14.98 17.78 74.86
CA PHE A 139 15.12 17.26 73.49
C PHE A 139 14.66 18.22 72.39
N ASN A 140 14.74 19.53 72.62
CA ASN A 140 14.41 20.55 71.62
C ASN A 140 15.62 20.85 70.72
N ASN A 141 15.34 21.12 69.45
CA ASN A 141 16.34 21.50 68.45
C ASN A 141 16.18 22.98 68.09
N ILE A 142 17.13 23.81 68.50
CA ILE A 142 17.19 25.24 68.15
C ILE A 142 18.24 25.39 67.06
N THR A 143 17.82 25.57 65.82
CA THR A 143 18.73 25.55 64.67
C THR A 143 18.55 26.69 63.67
N SER A 144 19.66 27.15 63.08
CA SER A 144 19.64 28.10 61.96
C SER A 144 18.91 29.42 62.23
N ASN A 145 18.66 29.78 63.49
CA ASN A 145 17.98 31.02 63.84
C ASN A 145 18.95 32.20 63.79
N THR A 146 18.43 33.38 63.45
CA THR A 146 19.14 34.66 63.58
C THR A 146 18.64 35.38 64.82
N VAL A 147 19.52 35.56 65.80
CA VAL A 147 19.22 36.15 67.11
C VAL A 147 20.11 37.37 67.29
N ASN A 148 19.54 38.58 67.18
CA ASN A 148 20.31 39.82 67.07
C ASN A 148 19.83 40.93 68.02
N GLY A 149 20.74 41.59 68.76
CA GLY A 149 20.39 42.83 69.47
C GLY A 149 19.56 42.66 70.75
N ASN A 150 19.52 41.45 71.34
CA ASN A 150 18.69 41.15 72.52
C ASN A 150 19.46 41.34 73.83
N GLN A 151 18.76 41.31 74.97
CA GLN A 151 19.44 41.19 76.26
C GLN A 151 20.05 39.80 76.41
N LYS A 152 19.27 38.75 76.29
CA LYS A 152 19.79 37.37 76.24
C LYS A 152 19.35 36.73 74.93
N GLY A 153 20.29 36.09 74.22
CA GLY A 153 20.00 35.46 72.94
C GLY A 153 19.19 34.18 73.13
N ILE A 154 19.87 33.05 73.35
CA ILE A 154 19.23 31.74 73.57
C ILE A 154 19.48 31.32 75.03
N VAL A 155 18.41 31.01 75.77
CA VAL A 155 18.47 30.68 77.19
C VAL A 155 17.92 29.27 77.43
N ILE A 156 18.66 28.45 78.18
CA ILE A 156 18.20 27.16 78.71
C ILE A 156 18.16 27.28 80.25
N TYR A 157 16.98 27.09 80.82
CA TYR A 157 16.70 27.33 82.23
C TYR A 157 15.81 26.21 82.83
N GLY A 158 15.90 25.98 84.14
CA GLY A 158 14.94 25.19 84.92
C GLY A 158 14.89 23.71 84.54
N ASP A 159 15.96 22.97 84.85
CA ASP A 159 16.04 21.51 84.65
C ASP A 159 15.77 21.06 83.18
N SER A 160 16.06 21.93 82.20
CA SER A 160 15.87 21.62 80.78
C SER A 160 17.12 20.98 80.17
N ASP A 161 17.01 19.70 79.86
CA ASP A 161 18.13 18.82 79.52
C ASP A 161 18.10 18.31 78.07
N ASN A 162 19.25 17.84 77.59
CA ASN A 162 19.36 17.14 76.29
C ASN A 162 18.89 17.95 75.07
N ASN A 163 18.95 19.28 75.13
CA ASN A 163 18.61 20.16 74.01
C ASN A 163 19.82 20.38 73.08
N TYR A 164 19.54 20.62 71.80
CA TYR A 164 20.54 20.88 70.77
C TYR A 164 20.42 22.31 70.26
N ILE A 165 21.48 23.11 70.38
CA ILE A 165 21.57 24.47 69.83
C ILE A 165 22.65 24.45 68.75
N PHE A 166 22.26 24.60 67.49
CA PHE A 166 23.23 24.51 66.39
C PHE A 166 22.94 25.33 65.15
N ASN A 167 23.95 25.67 64.36
CA ASN A 167 23.81 26.49 63.14
C ASN A 167 23.19 27.89 63.38
N ASN A 168 23.04 28.37 64.61
CA ASN A 168 22.43 29.67 64.88
C ASN A 168 23.44 30.80 64.70
N THR A 169 22.96 31.97 64.26
CA THR A 169 23.72 33.22 64.29
C THR A 169 23.23 34.08 65.44
N VAL A 170 24.02 34.15 66.51
CA VAL A 170 23.69 34.89 67.74
C VAL A 170 24.65 36.07 67.87
N LYS A 171 24.14 37.29 67.70
CA LYS A 171 25.00 38.47 67.56
C LYS A 171 24.48 39.74 68.21
N PHE A 172 25.40 40.65 68.54
CA PHE A 172 25.10 41.99 69.06
C PHE A 172 24.17 42.00 70.29
N ASN A 173 24.16 40.93 71.10
CA ASN A 173 23.44 40.91 72.36
C ASN A 173 24.31 41.63 73.41
N THR A 174 24.14 42.95 73.53
CA THR A 174 25.04 43.84 74.29
C THR A 174 24.33 44.74 75.31
N ILE A 175 23.06 44.47 75.62
CA ILE A 175 22.32 45.17 76.69
C ILE A 175 22.93 44.79 78.06
N ALA A 176 22.68 45.54 79.13
CA ALA A 176 23.22 45.21 80.45
C ALA A 176 22.93 43.73 80.84
N ASP A 177 23.95 43.04 81.35
CA ASP A 177 23.95 41.60 81.67
C ASP A 177 23.68 40.67 80.47
N ALA A 178 24.05 41.11 79.26
CA ALA A 178 23.76 40.37 78.05
C ALA A 178 24.66 39.15 77.82
N VAL A 179 24.03 38.10 77.30
CA VAL A 179 24.66 36.82 76.97
C VAL A 179 24.10 36.32 75.64
N GLY A 180 24.97 35.82 74.75
CA GLY A 180 24.57 35.18 73.51
C GLY A 180 23.79 33.89 73.78
N ILE A 181 24.46 32.88 74.33
CA ILE A 181 23.83 31.63 74.76
C ILE A 181 24.06 31.44 76.26
N TYR A 182 22.99 31.20 77.02
CA TYR A 182 23.02 31.15 78.48
C TYR A 182 22.39 29.87 79.01
N ILE A 183 23.15 29.08 79.76
CA ILE A 183 22.68 27.89 80.48
C ILE A 183 22.81 28.13 81.98
N LEU A 184 21.74 27.88 82.73
CA LEU A 184 21.71 28.00 84.19
C LEU A 184 20.57 27.16 84.80
N ASP A 185 20.59 27.04 86.13
CA ASP A 185 19.54 26.39 86.93
C ASP A 185 19.35 24.89 86.62
N THR A 186 20.44 24.13 86.79
CA THR A 186 20.46 22.65 86.78
C THR A 186 20.24 22.01 85.40
N CYS A 187 20.33 22.79 84.32
CA CYS A 187 20.30 22.27 82.95
C CYS A 187 21.58 21.50 82.57
N MET A 188 21.42 20.23 82.20
CA MET A 188 22.47 19.25 81.93
C MET A 188 22.40 18.64 80.52
N ASN A 189 23.53 18.12 80.06
CA ASN A 189 23.64 17.33 78.81
C ASN A 189 23.13 18.05 77.54
N ASN A 190 23.09 19.38 77.54
CA ASN A 190 22.76 20.15 76.34
C ASN A 190 23.98 20.24 75.41
N THR A 191 23.74 20.26 74.10
CA THR A 191 24.80 20.31 73.08
C THR A 191 24.70 21.59 72.27
N ILE A 192 25.75 22.41 72.31
CA ILE A 192 25.89 23.66 71.57
C ILE A 192 26.98 23.48 70.51
N PHE A 193 26.63 23.49 69.22
CA PHE A 193 27.63 23.31 68.17
C PHE A 193 27.35 24.06 66.87
N ASN A 194 28.39 24.42 66.12
CA ASN A 194 28.25 25.12 64.84
C ASN A 194 27.44 26.43 64.92
N ASN A 195 27.51 27.17 66.02
CA ASN A 195 26.87 28.47 66.14
C ASN A 195 27.88 29.60 65.89
N PHE A 196 27.42 30.65 65.21
CA PHE A 196 28.16 31.90 65.05
C PHE A 196 27.81 32.86 66.18
N LEU A 197 28.76 33.10 67.07
CA LEU A 197 28.62 33.94 68.27
C LEU A 197 29.45 35.21 68.07
N ILE A 198 28.80 36.29 67.62
CA ILE A 198 29.49 37.46 67.08
C ILE A 198 29.12 38.74 67.85
N ASN A 199 30.10 39.52 68.34
CA ASN A 199 29.86 40.81 68.98
C ASN A 199 28.89 40.77 70.17
N ASN A 200 28.87 39.69 70.97
CA ASN A 200 28.07 39.61 72.20
C ASN A 200 28.87 40.10 73.41
N SER A 201 28.18 40.53 74.47
CA SER A 201 28.85 40.82 75.74
C SER A 201 29.50 39.57 76.34
N ILE A 202 28.79 38.45 76.36
CA ILE A 202 29.36 37.12 76.59
C ILE A 202 28.88 36.20 75.47
N GLY A 203 29.76 35.43 74.83
CA GLY A 203 29.37 34.49 73.77
C GLY A 203 28.51 33.36 74.32
N VAL A 204 29.12 32.46 75.11
CA VAL A 204 28.42 31.40 75.84
C VAL A 204 28.71 31.52 77.34
N GLN A 205 27.67 31.48 78.17
CA GLN A 205 27.80 31.41 79.62
C GLN A 205 27.08 30.17 80.16
N ILE A 206 27.80 29.33 80.91
CA ILE A 206 27.22 28.25 81.71
C ILE A 206 27.45 28.60 83.17
N GLN A 207 26.37 28.99 83.86
CA GLN A 207 26.44 29.47 85.23
C GLN A 207 25.95 28.42 86.22
N LEU A 208 26.55 28.45 87.41
CA LEU A 208 26.31 27.56 88.54
C LEU A 208 26.91 26.17 88.33
N THR A 209 27.40 25.60 89.42
CA THR A 209 27.97 24.23 89.45
C THR A 209 26.91 23.14 89.39
N THR A 210 25.66 23.48 89.07
CA THR A 210 24.57 22.51 88.92
C THR A 210 24.23 22.24 87.45
N SER A 211 24.68 23.10 86.52
CA SER A 211 24.51 22.93 85.07
C SER A 211 25.73 22.25 84.44
N ASP A 212 25.89 20.96 84.75
CA ASP A 212 27.04 20.15 84.35
C ASP A 212 26.76 19.23 83.14
N GLY A 213 27.82 18.70 82.52
CA GLY A 213 27.71 17.70 81.44
C GLY A 213 27.29 18.26 80.08
N ASN A 214 27.21 19.58 79.92
CA ASN A 214 26.94 20.22 78.64
C ASN A 214 28.16 20.12 77.72
N LEU A 215 27.92 20.10 76.41
CA LEU A 215 28.93 19.93 75.37
C LEU A 215 28.91 21.12 74.39
N VAL A 216 30.03 21.82 74.25
CA VAL A 216 30.19 23.02 73.42
C VAL A 216 31.35 22.83 72.44
N TYR A 217 31.09 22.60 71.16
CA TYR A 217 32.16 22.36 70.17
C TYR A 217 31.78 22.91 68.78
N TYR A 218 32.77 23.13 67.93
CA TYR A 218 32.61 23.62 66.55
C TYR A 218 31.86 24.95 66.44
N ASN A 219 31.83 25.77 67.49
CA ASN A 219 31.22 27.11 67.42
C ASN A 219 32.28 28.15 67.01
N THR A 220 31.82 29.26 66.45
CA THR A 220 32.67 30.37 65.99
C THR A 220 32.45 31.59 66.88
N PHE A 221 33.43 31.90 67.73
CA PHE A 221 33.41 33.08 68.61
C PHE A 221 34.19 34.21 67.93
N ILE A 222 33.52 35.34 67.65
CA ILE A 222 34.13 36.51 67.00
C ILE A 222 33.73 37.79 67.74
N ASN A 223 34.71 38.60 68.13
CA ASN A 223 34.60 39.92 68.73
C ASN A 223 33.64 39.98 69.94
N ASN A 224 33.52 38.91 70.70
CA ASN A 224 32.76 38.93 71.95
C ASN A 224 33.59 39.64 73.03
N THR A 225 32.94 40.38 73.95
CA THR A 225 33.69 41.01 75.06
C THR A 225 34.30 39.94 75.98
N LEU A 226 33.59 38.83 76.17
CA LEU A 226 34.09 37.59 76.73
C LEU A 226 33.57 36.44 75.87
N SER A 227 34.45 35.65 75.26
CA SER A 227 34.03 34.54 74.38
C SER A 227 33.22 33.50 75.14
N ALA A 228 33.71 33.04 76.30
CA ALA A 228 33.07 31.98 77.07
C ALA A 228 33.28 32.12 78.58
N SER A 229 32.29 31.70 79.36
CA SER A 229 32.39 31.53 80.82
C SER A 229 31.71 30.23 81.27
N ASP A 230 32.35 29.51 82.19
CA ASP A 230 31.88 28.22 82.71
C ASP A 230 32.21 28.04 84.20
N ASP A 231 31.17 27.95 85.02
CA ASP A 231 31.29 27.71 86.47
C ASP A 231 31.21 26.22 86.83
N GLY A 232 30.82 25.34 85.90
CA GLY A 232 30.53 23.92 86.14
C GLY A 232 31.55 22.96 85.51
N ILE A 233 31.14 21.69 85.38
CA ILE A 233 31.91 20.60 84.76
C ILE A 233 31.32 20.32 83.37
N ASN A 234 31.70 21.13 82.39
CA ASN A 234 31.23 21.01 81.00
C ASN A 234 32.38 20.75 80.02
N ASN A 235 32.07 20.24 78.82
CA ASN A 235 33.07 19.92 77.80
C ASN A 235 33.04 20.98 76.70
N TRP A 236 34.21 21.51 76.34
CA TRP A 236 34.37 22.55 75.32
C TRP A 236 35.02 22.01 74.03
N ASP A 237 35.08 20.70 73.91
CA ASP A 237 35.50 19.95 72.73
C ASP A 237 34.82 18.58 72.75
N ASN A 238 34.77 17.92 71.59
CA ASN A 238 34.22 16.57 71.46
C ASN A 238 35.31 15.47 71.38
N GLN A 239 36.51 15.75 71.88
CA GLN A 239 37.72 14.91 71.76
C GLN A 239 38.32 14.80 70.35
N THR A 240 37.73 15.46 69.36
CA THR A 240 38.26 15.51 67.98
C THR A 240 38.35 16.93 67.45
N ILE A 241 37.45 17.81 67.87
CA ILE A 241 37.40 19.21 67.49
C ILE A 241 36.75 20.03 68.60
N GLY A 242 37.28 21.23 68.79
CA GLY A 242 36.85 22.26 69.71
C GLY A 242 36.14 23.38 68.97
N ASN A 243 36.27 24.60 69.45
CA ASN A 243 35.64 25.79 68.91
C ASN A 243 36.69 26.70 68.23
N TYR A 244 36.22 27.56 67.34
CA TYR A 244 37.01 28.66 66.79
C TYR A 244 36.91 29.87 67.71
N TRP A 245 38.06 30.43 68.07
CA TRP A 245 38.16 31.61 68.92
C TRP A 245 38.98 32.68 68.20
N ASP A 246 38.38 33.85 67.97
CA ASP A 246 39.08 34.96 67.29
C ASP A 246 40.24 35.55 68.09
N ASP A 247 40.29 35.28 69.40
CA ASP A 247 41.40 35.62 70.29
C ASP A 247 42.37 34.47 70.56
N TYR A 248 42.23 33.34 69.86
CA TYR A 248 43.20 32.24 69.92
C TYR A 248 44.51 32.65 69.24
N ASN A 249 45.59 32.64 70.01
CA ASN A 249 46.94 33.01 69.57
C ASN A 249 47.90 31.82 69.67
N GLY A 250 47.40 30.59 69.51
CA GLY A 250 48.23 29.38 69.55
C GLY A 250 48.98 29.14 68.23
N GLU A 251 49.31 27.89 67.98
CA GLU A 251 49.98 27.43 66.75
C GLU A 251 49.32 26.10 66.33
N ASP A 252 49.35 25.79 65.04
CA ASP A 252 49.03 24.48 64.46
C ASP A 252 50.28 24.01 63.71
N LEU A 253 51.10 23.17 64.34
CA LEU A 253 52.41 22.77 63.80
C LEU A 253 52.31 21.62 62.79
N ASN A 254 51.22 20.86 62.82
CA ASN A 254 50.97 19.73 61.94
C ASN A 254 49.99 20.05 60.79
N ASP A 255 49.46 21.28 60.77
CA ASP A 255 48.66 21.85 59.68
C ASP A 255 47.40 21.01 59.42
N ASP A 256 46.73 20.59 60.50
CA ASP A 256 45.50 19.80 60.43
C ASP A 256 44.22 20.60 60.72
N GLY A 257 44.35 21.92 60.87
CA GLY A 257 43.28 22.86 61.17
C GLY A 257 42.89 22.89 62.65
N ILE A 258 43.65 22.21 63.52
CA ILE A 258 43.43 22.17 64.96
C ILE A 258 44.67 22.72 65.67
N GLY A 259 44.45 23.70 66.53
CA GLY A 259 45.50 24.29 67.33
C GLY A 259 46.10 23.32 68.36
N ASP A 260 47.43 23.24 68.40
CA ASP A 260 48.21 22.44 69.34
C ASP A 260 48.21 23.00 70.78
N THR A 261 47.80 24.25 70.96
CA THR A 261 47.70 24.92 72.26
C THR A 261 46.26 24.94 72.75
N LEU A 262 45.98 24.37 73.91
CA LEU A 262 44.64 24.42 74.49
C LEU A 262 44.14 25.86 74.75
N TYR A 263 42.84 26.08 74.67
CA TYR A 263 42.18 27.34 75.01
C TYR A 263 41.52 27.25 76.39
N ASN A 264 41.78 28.21 77.29
CA ASN A 264 41.23 28.18 78.66
C ASN A 264 39.88 28.92 78.72
N ILE A 265 38.90 28.30 79.37
CA ILE A 265 37.58 28.92 79.57
C ILE A 265 37.56 29.68 80.90
N THR A 266 37.06 30.91 80.88
CA THR A 266 36.92 31.75 82.07
C THR A 266 35.85 31.17 83.01
N GLY A 267 35.97 31.36 84.34
CA GLY A 267 34.95 30.93 85.31
C GLY A 267 35.49 29.99 86.39
N LEU A 268 34.60 29.53 87.27
CA LEU A 268 34.97 28.70 88.43
C LEU A 268 35.21 27.22 88.09
N GLY A 269 34.77 26.75 86.92
CA GLY A 269 34.87 25.35 86.49
C GLY A 269 36.27 24.92 86.03
N GLY A 270 37.14 25.88 85.70
CA GLY A 270 38.52 25.62 85.24
C GLY A 270 38.59 24.79 83.96
N ARG A 271 37.56 24.87 83.11
CA ARG A 271 37.39 24.08 81.89
C ARG A 271 38.25 24.63 80.74
N LYS A 272 38.47 23.77 79.74
CA LYS A 272 39.37 24.03 78.62
C LYS A 272 38.82 23.40 77.36
N ASP A 273 39.10 24.02 76.24
CA ASP A 273 38.99 23.44 74.91
C ASP A 273 40.36 22.89 74.51
N ASN A 274 40.47 21.57 74.33
CA ASN A 274 41.72 20.91 74.01
C ASN A 274 42.01 20.80 72.52
N TYR A 275 41.05 21.18 71.66
CA TYR A 275 41.15 21.05 70.20
C TYR A 275 40.65 22.34 69.50
N PRO A 276 41.13 23.54 69.88
CA PRO A 276 40.64 24.78 69.29
C PRO A 276 40.86 24.78 67.78
N ILE A 277 39.89 25.29 67.02
CA ILE A 277 40.00 25.39 65.56
C ILE A 277 41.01 26.48 65.22
N TRP A 278 41.95 26.16 64.33
CA TRP A 278 42.92 27.08 63.77
C TRP A 278 42.47 27.54 62.38
N ASP A 279 42.56 28.85 62.11
CA ASP A 279 42.29 29.48 60.81
C ASP A 279 43.46 30.45 60.56
N ASP A 280 44.24 30.21 59.51
CA ASP A 280 45.36 31.06 59.09
C ASP A 280 44.99 32.06 57.98
N GLY A 281 43.74 32.01 57.49
CA GLY A 281 43.17 32.93 56.51
C GLY A 281 43.37 32.56 55.04
N ASP A 282 43.87 31.37 54.69
CA ASP A 282 43.99 30.88 53.30
C ASP A 282 43.08 29.67 53.00
N ASP A 283 41.77 29.84 53.22
CA ASP A 283 40.74 28.79 53.03
C ASP A 283 40.00 28.88 51.68
N ILE A 284 40.38 29.79 50.78
CA ILE A 284 39.64 30.03 49.53
C ILE A 284 40.21 29.13 48.43
N PRO A 285 39.44 28.16 47.90
CA PRO A 285 39.93 27.33 46.80
C PRO A 285 40.05 28.12 45.48
N PRO A 286 40.93 27.69 44.57
CA PRO A 286 41.02 28.27 43.23
C PRO A 286 39.68 28.40 42.50
N GLU A 287 39.43 29.55 41.88
CA GLU A 287 38.29 29.75 40.99
C GLU A 287 38.62 29.23 39.58
N ILE A 288 37.73 28.41 39.02
CA ILE A 288 37.86 27.85 37.67
C ILE A 288 36.66 28.29 36.84
N THR A 289 36.90 28.92 35.70
CA THR A 289 35.85 29.26 34.73
C THR A 289 36.17 28.65 33.38
N ILE A 290 35.32 27.76 32.88
CA ILE A 290 35.43 27.19 31.54
C ILE A 290 34.79 28.16 30.55
N THR A 291 35.56 28.62 29.56
CA THR A 291 35.12 29.66 28.60
C THR A 291 34.70 29.08 27.25
N ASP A 292 35.24 27.93 26.86
CA ASP A 292 34.94 27.26 25.60
C ASP A 292 35.32 25.77 25.72
N PRO A 293 34.51 24.81 25.25
CA PRO A 293 33.14 24.98 24.75
C PRO A 293 32.15 25.28 25.88
N ILE A 294 30.98 25.78 25.52
CA ILE A 294 29.84 25.88 26.44
C ILE A 294 29.18 24.52 26.69
N ASN A 295 28.43 24.41 27.78
CA ASN A 295 27.72 23.18 28.16
C ASN A 295 26.81 22.66 27.04
N TYR A 296 26.77 21.35 26.91
CA TYR A 296 25.96 20.53 25.99
C TYR A 296 26.28 20.67 24.51
N THR A 297 27.40 21.30 24.16
CA THR A 297 27.93 21.24 22.79
C THR A 297 28.25 19.81 22.39
N TYR A 298 28.05 19.52 21.10
CA TYR A 298 28.25 18.19 20.56
C TYR A 298 29.61 18.05 19.88
N HIS A 299 30.24 16.90 20.06
CA HIS A 299 31.57 16.61 19.54
C HIS A 299 31.68 15.15 19.08
N SER A 300 32.19 14.94 17.87
CA SER A 300 32.55 13.59 17.39
C SER A 300 34.00 13.21 17.73
N HIS A 301 34.83 14.20 18.05
CA HIS A 301 36.25 14.07 18.40
C HIS A 301 36.52 14.70 19.78
N PRO A 302 37.64 14.40 20.45
CA PRO A 302 37.92 14.99 21.76
C PRO A 302 37.93 16.53 21.69
N PRO A 303 37.16 17.22 22.55
CA PRO A 303 37.11 18.67 22.52
C PRO A 303 38.39 19.30 23.08
N ILE A 304 38.72 20.50 22.58
CA ILE A 304 39.70 21.38 23.21
C ILE A 304 38.94 22.25 24.21
N ILE A 305 39.32 22.19 25.48
CA ILE A 305 38.72 22.99 26.54
C ILE A 305 39.63 24.19 26.82
N GLN A 306 39.04 25.38 26.93
CA GLN A 306 39.66 26.62 27.35
C GLN A 306 39.04 27.08 28.66
N GLY A 307 39.86 27.55 29.59
CA GLY A 307 39.40 28.05 30.87
C GLY A 307 40.37 29.01 31.54
N VAL A 308 39.86 29.75 32.52
CA VAL A 308 40.62 30.64 33.40
C VAL A 308 40.72 29.98 34.76
N TYR A 309 41.93 29.91 35.30
CA TYR A 309 42.24 29.36 36.63
C TYR A 309 42.85 30.50 37.44
N TYR A 310 42.17 30.91 38.51
CA TYR A 310 42.54 32.06 39.30
C TYR A 310 42.58 31.71 40.78
N ASP A 311 43.66 32.14 41.42
CA ASP A 311 43.81 32.09 42.87
C ASP A 311 44.64 33.31 43.30
N LEU A 312 44.35 33.87 44.48
CA LEU A 312 45.04 35.06 44.98
C LEU A 312 46.49 34.76 45.39
N ASN A 313 46.73 33.57 45.95
CA ASN A 313 48.02 33.07 46.42
C ASN A 313 48.73 32.21 45.35
N GLY A 314 48.00 31.85 44.30
CA GLY A 314 48.50 31.30 43.05
C GLY A 314 48.19 29.81 42.87
N ILE A 315 48.11 29.38 41.62
CA ILE A 315 47.82 27.98 41.27
C ILE A 315 49.09 27.15 41.35
N ASN A 316 49.02 26.05 42.12
CA ASN A 316 50.07 25.06 42.23
C ASN A 316 49.99 24.03 41.10
N THR A 317 48.88 23.28 41.00
CA THR A 317 48.67 22.28 39.93
C THR A 317 47.25 22.28 39.37
N THR A 318 47.11 21.91 38.10
CA THR A 318 45.80 21.70 37.45
C THR A 318 45.70 20.31 36.84
N TRP A 319 44.51 19.71 36.94
CA TRP A 319 44.21 18.42 36.32
C TRP A 319 42.74 18.31 35.94
N TYR A 320 42.41 17.36 35.08
CA TYR A 320 41.02 17.03 34.78
C TYR A 320 40.75 15.53 34.91
N TRP A 321 39.48 15.22 35.12
CA TRP A 321 38.96 13.86 35.13
C TRP A 321 37.75 13.77 34.19
N VAL A 322 37.86 12.89 33.20
CA VAL A 322 36.69 12.46 32.42
C VAL A 322 35.96 11.43 33.27
N VAL A 323 34.71 11.71 33.64
CA VAL A 323 33.95 10.86 34.56
C VAL A 323 33.91 9.42 34.03
N GLY A 324 34.15 8.45 34.93
CA GLY A 324 34.25 7.04 34.58
C GLY A 324 35.62 6.58 34.06
N SER A 325 36.59 7.48 33.87
CA SER A 325 37.99 7.11 33.57
C SER A 325 38.78 6.77 34.84
N SER A 326 39.84 5.96 34.70
CA SER A 326 40.58 5.37 35.83
C SER A 326 41.70 6.23 36.42
N LYS A 327 42.02 7.38 35.80
CA LYS A 327 43.10 8.29 36.22
C LYS A 327 42.76 9.74 35.88
N ASN A 328 43.39 10.70 36.54
CA ASN A 328 43.34 12.13 36.19
C ASN A 328 44.45 12.45 35.18
N GLU A 329 44.27 13.47 34.33
CA GLU A 329 45.34 14.03 33.50
C GLU A 329 45.73 15.42 34.00
N THR A 330 47.02 15.62 34.24
CA THR A 330 47.58 16.95 34.55
C THR A 330 47.84 17.74 33.27
N PHE A 331 47.65 19.05 33.32
CA PHE A 331 47.98 19.95 32.21
C PHE A 331 48.56 21.26 32.73
N THR A 332 48.98 22.15 31.83
CA THR A 332 49.52 23.47 32.16
C THR A 332 48.95 24.52 31.23
N GLY A 333 48.66 25.72 31.74
CA GLY A 333 48.08 26.82 30.97
C GLY A 333 46.56 26.78 30.92
N ASN A 334 45.99 27.59 30.03
CA ASN A 334 44.55 27.90 29.99
C ASN A 334 43.77 27.10 28.95
N SER A 335 44.41 26.11 28.31
CA SER A 335 43.81 25.30 27.26
C SER A 335 44.36 23.88 27.27
N VAL A 336 43.49 22.88 27.08
CA VAL A 336 43.86 21.48 27.01
C VAL A 336 42.91 20.68 26.12
N GLU A 337 43.48 19.84 25.25
CA GLU A 337 42.72 18.83 24.49
C GLU A 337 42.46 17.60 25.37
N ILE A 338 41.22 17.13 25.38
CA ILE A 338 40.85 15.93 26.14
C ILE A 338 41.54 14.71 25.55
N ASN A 339 42.11 13.87 26.42
CA ASN A 339 42.85 12.69 26.01
C ASN A 339 42.00 11.76 25.12
N VAL A 340 42.47 11.50 23.90
CA VAL A 340 41.74 10.70 22.90
C VAL A 340 41.32 9.33 23.42
N SER A 341 42.17 8.64 24.19
CA SER A 341 41.83 7.31 24.70
C SER A 341 40.71 7.36 25.74
N LYS A 342 40.66 8.41 26.56
CA LYS A 342 39.58 8.62 27.54
C LYS A 342 38.28 8.98 26.87
N TRP A 343 38.33 9.84 25.84
CA TRP A 343 37.18 10.22 25.03
C TRP A 343 36.60 9.04 24.25
N SER A 344 37.45 8.26 23.57
CA SER A 344 37.02 7.08 22.80
C SER A 344 36.36 6.01 23.67
N ASN A 345 36.77 5.89 24.95
CA ASN A 345 36.17 4.94 25.89
C ASN A 345 34.81 5.37 26.47
N GLN A 346 34.38 6.62 26.26
CA GLN A 346 33.04 7.05 26.63
C GLN A 346 32.00 6.49 25.65
N ASN A 347 30.79 6.22 26.12
CA ASN A 347 29.65 5.98 25.24
C ASN A 347 29.17 7.31 24.64
N ASP A 348 28.46 7.24 23.52
CA ASP A 348 27.76 8.42 22.99
C ASP A 348 26.66 8.87 23.95
N GLY A 349 26.40 10.18 23.95
CA GLY A 349 25.60 10.89 24.93
C GLY A 349 26.43 11.82 25.82
N LEU A 350 25.91 12.13 27.02
CA LEU A 350 26.52 13.10 27.93
C LEU A 350 27.85 12.60 28.51
N VAL A 351 28.90 13.37 28.33
CA VAL A 351 30.23 13.19 28.92
C VAL A 351 30.51 14.36 29.85
N SER A 352 30.66 14.05 31.14
CA SER A 352 31.08 15.02 32.16
C SER A 352 32.59 15.02 32.31
N ILE A 353 33.18 16.21 32.30
CA ILE A 353 34.61 16.42 32.51
C ILE A 353 34.76 17.42 33.65
N ILE A 354 35.42 16.98 34.72
CA ILE A 354 35.64 17.79 35.90
C ILE A 354 37.07 18.30 35.84
N PHE A 355 37.22 19.63 35.87
CA PHE A 355 38.48 20.32 35.98
C PHE A 355 38.76 20.65 37.44
N PHE A 356 40.01 20.56 37.83
CA PHE A 356 40.48 20.82 39.18
C PHE A 356 41.73 21.69 39.15
N ALA A 357 41.88 22.50 40.19
CA ALA A 357 43.08 23.24 40.48
C ALA A 357 43.31 23.26 41.99
N ASN A 358 44.57 23.19 42.42
CA ASN A 358 44.92 23.45 43.81
C ASN A 358 45.91 24.60 43.95
N ASP A 359 45.88 25.27 45.09
CA ASP A 359 46.82 26.31 45.47
C ASP A 359 48.01 25.72 46.26
N SER A 360 48.83 26.59 46.86
CA SER A 360 49.95 26.19 47.72
C SER A 360 49.55 25.72 49.13
N ALA A 361 48.38 26.14 49.63
CA ALA A 361 47.82 25.73 50.92
C ALA A 361 47.08 24.37 50.83
N GLY A 362 46.81 23.89 49.61
CA GLY A 362 46.18 22.60 49.37
C GLY A 362 44.68 22.68 49.12
N ASN A 363 44.08 23.87 49.05
CA ASN A 363 42.67 24.03 48.71
C ASN A 363 42.43 23.61 47.27
N ILE A 364 41.32 22.91 47.01
CA ILE A 364 40.99 22.37 45.68
C ILE A 364 39.72 23.03 45.15
N GLY A 365 39.88 23.80 44.08
CA GLY A 365 38.78 24.29 43.26
C GLY A 365 38.40 23.26 42.20
N SER A 366 37.12 23.24 41.81
CA SER A 366 36.66 22.40 40.69
C SER A 366 35.55 23.06 39.88
N GLU A 367 35.52 22.80 38.58
CA GLU A 367 34.44 23.20 37.68
C GLU A 367 34.11 22.05 36.72
N VAL A 368 32.86 21.93 36.30
CA VAL A 368 32.40 20.85 35.41
C VAL A 368 31.94 21.41 34.07
N ILE A 369 32.40 20.76 33.01
CA ILE A 369 31.80 20.90 31.68
C ILE A 369 31.12 19.59 31.31
N ILE A 370 29.90 19.69 30.82
CA ILE A 370 29.15 18.58 30.25
C ILE A 370 29.08 18.82 28.75
N VAL A 371 29.56 17.86 27.96
CA VAL A 371 29.48 17.88 26.49
C VAL A 371 28.76 16.63 26.00
N ASN A 372 28.23 16.65 24.79
CA ASN A 372 27.66 15.47 24.16
C ASN A 372 28.67 14.85 23.21
N LYS A 373 29.05 13.59 23.46
CA LYS A 373 29.75 12.78 22.47
C LYS A 373 28.72 12.20 21.51
N ASP A 374 28.93 12.37 20.22
CA ASP A 374 28.04 11.80 19.21
C ASP A 374 28.85 11.35 17.99
N THR A 375 28.93 10.03 17.84
CA THR A 375 29.60 9.34 16.74
C THR A 375 28.62 8.46 15.97
N ILE A 376 27.33 8.53 16.30
CA ILE A 376 26.28 7.74 15.66
C ILE A 376 25.92 8.41 14.34
N LEU A 377 26.00 7.65 13.26
CA LEU A 377 25.52 8.13 11.96
C LEU A 377 23.98 8.03 11.92
N PRO A 378 23.28 8.97 11.28
CA PRO A 378 21.87 8.80 10.96
C PRO A 378 21.61 7.50 10.22
N VAL A 379 20.65 6.71 10.68
CA VAL A 379 20.29 5.45 10.03
C VAL A 379 19.11 5.68 9.09
N ILE A 380 19.26 5.29 7.83
CA ILE A 380 18.19 5.30 6.83
C ILE A 380 17.90 3.85 6.45
N ILE A 381 16.64 3.45 6.47
CA ILE A 381 16.19 2.12 6.06
C ILE A 381 15.12 2.27 4.98
N ALA A 382 15.33 1.63 3.85
CA ALA A 382 14.36 1.49 2.79
C ALA A 382 13.33 0.39 3.09
N ASN A 383 12.09 0.75 3.45
CA ASN A 383 11.02 -0.22 3.71
C ASN A 383 10.34 -0.67 2.41
N SER A 384 10.11 0.27 1.50
CA SER A 384 9.57 0.01 0.16
C SER A 384 9.89 1.18 -0.77
N PRO A 385 10.00 0.98 -2.09
CA PRO A 385 10.00 -0.31 -2.78
C PRO A 385 11.29 -1.11 -2.50
N SER A 386 11.28 -2.40 -2.83
CA SER A 386 12.49 -3.22 -2.77
C SER A 386 13.51 -2.77 -3.82
N ASN A 387 14.80 -3.01 -3.56
CA ASN A 387 15.84 -2.75 -4.53
C ASN A 387 15.60 -3.54 -5.84
N GLY A 388 15.66 -2.85 -6.97
CA GLY A 388 15.38 -3.37 -8.31
C GLY A 388 13.91 -3.32 -8.73
N THR A 389 13.01 -2.77 -7.90
CA THR A 389 11.59 -2.64 -8.28
C THR A 389 11.47 -1.78 -9.53
N ILE A 390 10.59 -2.23 -10.43
CA ILE A 390 10.35 -1.58 -11.71
C ILE A 390 9.07 -0.74 -11.61
N PHE A 391 9.06 0.40 -12.29
CA PHE A 391 7.98 1.37 -12.30
C PHE A 391 7.66 1.80 -13.74
N ASP A 392 6.38 1.99 -14.00
CA ASP A 392 5.83 2.38 -15.28
C ASP A 392 5.89 3.93 -15.46
N THR A 393 4.85 4.49 -16.07
CA THR A 393 4.62 5.94 -16.13
C THR A 393 4.45 6.61 -14.77
N THR A 394 4.15 5.89 -13.70
CA THR A 394 3.88 6.48 -12.38
C THR A 394 5.16 6.64 -11.55
N SER A 395 5.44 7.86 -11.08
CA SER A 395 6.60 8.11 -10.21
C SER A 395 6.58 7.25 -8.94
N PRO A 396 7.71 6.63 -8.56
CA PRO A 396 7.81 5.86 -7.34
C PRO A 396 7.69 6.73 -6.08
N ASN A 397 7.13 6.15 -5.02
CA ASN A 397 7.19 6.67 -3.66
C ASN A 397 8.03 5.73 -2.80
N PHE A 398 8.93 6.30 -2.01
CA PHE A 398 9.86 5.61 -1.14
C PHE A 398 9.40 5.74 0.32
N ASN A 399 9.05 4.63 0.94
CA ASN A 399 8.81 4.53 2.36
C ASN A 399 10.15 4.27 3.06
N LEU A 400 10.65 5.30 3.75
CA LEU A 400 11.93 5.26 4.46
C LEU A 400 11.69 5.37 5.96
N THR A 401 12.41 4.58 6.76
CA THR A 401 12.57 4.82 8.19
C THR A 401 13.90 5.51 8.41
N ILE A 402 13.85 6.71 8.97
CA ILE A 402 15.03 7.52 9.29
C ILE A 402 15.12 7.60 10.81
N SER A 403 16.26 7.26 11.39
CA SER A 403 16.46 7.23 12.84
C SER A 403 17.74 7.95 13.21
N ASP A 404 17.57 9.10 13.85
CA ASP A 404 18.63 9.86 14.50
C ASP A 404 17.98 10.76 15.58
N LEU A 405 18.70 11.05 16.68
CA LEU A 405 18.22 11.93 17.76
C LEU A 405 18.46 13.41 17.46
N ASN A 406 19.45 13.71 16.62
CA ASN A 406 19.95 15.04 16.28
C ASN A 406 19.88 15.30 14.76
N LEU A 407 18.94 14.67 14.05
CA LEU A 407 18.74 14.81 12.60
C LEU A 407 18.64 16.29 12.18
N GLU A 408 19.51 16.73 11.28
CA GLU A 408 19.55 18.11 10.79
C GLU A 408 18.96 18.22 9.39
N GLN A 409 19.51 17.50 8.41
CA GLN A 409 19.06 17.57 7.01
C GLN A 409 18.94 16.19 6.38
N PHE A 410 18.10 16.11 5.35
CA PHE A 410 17.91 14.95 4.51
C PHE A 410 17.85 15.38 3.03
N TRP A 411 18.52 14.61 2.18
CA TRP A 411 18.51 14.84 0.74
C TRP A 411 18.70 13.54 -0.03
N TYR A 412 18.44 13.58 -1.33
CA TYR A 412 18.71 12.46 -2.21
C TYR A 412 19.28 12.90 -3.55
N THR A 413 20.00 11.99 -4.20
CA THR A 413 20.48 12.14 -5.58
C THR A 413 19.93 11.02 -6.45
N ILE A 414 19.72 11.32 -7.73
CA ILE A 414 19.35 10.36 -8.77
C ILE A 414 20.57 10.24 -9.70
N ASP A 415 21.11 9.04 -9.85
CA ASP A 415 22.29 8.73 -10.68
C ASP A 415 23.52 9.61 -10.37
N GLY A 416 23.70 10.00 -9.10
CA GLY A 416 24.79 10.89 -8.68
C GLY A 416 24.64 12.34 -9.17
N GLY A 417 23.44 12.73 -9.59
CA GLY A 417 23.11 14.09 -10.02
C GLY A 417 22.98 15.10 -8.87
N VAL A 418 22.11 16.09 -9.07
CA VAL A 418 21.89 17.20 -8.12
C VAL A 418 21.31 16.68 -6.80
N GLU A 419 21.72 17.30 -5.68
CA GLU A 419 21.15 17.06 -4.35
C GLU A 419 19.77 17.68 -4.22
N ASN A 420 18.78 16.85 -3.87
CA ASN A 420 17.39 17.25 -3.69
C ASN A 420 17.04 17.21 -2.21
N PHE A 421 16.92 18.38 -1.58
CA PHE A 421 16.63 18.51 -0.16
C PHE A 421 15.14 18.43 0.12
N THR A 422 14.76 17.67 1.15
CA THR A 422 13.37 17.60 1.63
C THR A 422 13.35 17.47 3.15
N SER A 423 12.32 18.04 3.77
CA SER A 423 12.12 17.95 5.21
C SER A 423 11.61 16.56 5.58
N VAL A 424 12.25 15.92 6.54
CA VAL A 424 11.82 14.65 7.11
C VAL A 424 11.85 14.72 8.64
N SER A 425 11.24 13.75 9.30
CA SER A 425 11.33 13.59 10.75
C SER A 425 11.88 12.23 11.12
N SER A 426 12.40 12.07 12.33
CA SER A 426 12.76 10.75 12.85
C SER A 426 11.50 9.85 12.87
N GLY A 427 11.60 8.66 12.29
CA GLY A 427 10.49 7.74 12.06
C GLY A 427 10.24 7.43 10.58
N ILE A 428 9.00 7.08 10.25
CA ILE A 428 8.59 6.68 8.90
C ILE A 428 8.25 7.92 8.07
N ASN A 429 8.84 8.03 6.88
CA ASN A 429 8.61 9.11 5.93
C ASN A 429 8.31 8.53 4.54
N ILE A 430 7.45 9.21 3.78
CA ILE A 430 7.18 8.87 2.37
C ILE A 430 7.80 9.96 1.51
N ILE A 431 8.80 9.59 0.71
CA ILE A 431 9.55 10.47 -0.17
C ILE A 431 9.14 10.20 -1.61
N SER A 432 8.75 11.23 -2.35
CA SER A 432 8.44 11.13 -3.78
C SER A 432 9.54 11.84 -4.57
N LEU A 433 9.95 11.25 -5.71
CA LEU A 433 10.82 11.94 -6.67
C LEU A 433 10.08 13.07 -7.41
N GLY A 434 8.75 12.99 -7.43
CA GLY A 434 7.89 13.89 -8.19
C GLY A 434 7.76 13.47 -9.66
N GLN A 435 6.54 13.54 -10.19
CA GLN A 435 6.21 13.07 -11.53
C GLN A 435 7.05 13.72 -12.63
N PHE A 436 7.29 15.03 -12.53
CA PHE A 436 8.07 15.76 -13.54
C PHE A 436 9.52 15.26 -13.64
N VAL A 437 10.14 14.90 -12.52
CA VAL A 437 11.50 14.36 -12.51
C VAL A 437 11.49 12.96 -13.11
N TRP A 438 10.54 12.11 -12.69
CA TRP A 438 10.37 10.76 -13.23
C TRP A 438 10.16 10.75 -14.75
N ASP A 439 9.29 11.62 -15.27
CA ASP A 439 9.01 11.77 -16.70
C ASP A 439 10.28 12.13 -17.50
N SER A 440 11.21 12.86 -16.89
CA SER A 440 12.46 13.29 -17.53
C SER A 440 13.56 12.21 -17.57
N LEU A 441 13.43 11.15 -16.76
CA LEU A 441 14.37 10.03 -16.76
C LEU A 441 14.19 9.15 -17.99
N SER A 442 15.28 8.62 -18.52
CA SER A 442 15.27 7.65 -19.63
C SER A 442 14.74 6.28 -19.17
N GLU A 443 14.45 5.38 -20.10
CA GLU A 443 14.22 3.97 -19.77
C GLU A 443 15.45 3.33 -19.11
N GLY A 444 15.22 2.34 -18.24
CA GLY A 444 16.26 1.53 -17.61
C GLY A 444 16.49 1.82 -16.12
N SER A 445 17.66 1.39 -15.63
CA SER A 445 18.00 1.41 -14.21
C SER A 445 18.45 2.78 -13.73
N HIS A 446 17.90 3.24 -12.61
CA HIS A 446 18.25 4.47 -11.91
C HIS A 446 18.64 4.20 -10.47
N THR A 447 19.76 4.77 -10.03
CA THR A 447 20.29 4.65 -8.66
C THR A 447 19.89 5.86 -7.84
N ILE A 448 19.09 5.63 -6.79
CA ILE A 448 18.67 6.66 -5.85
C ILE A 448 19.50 6.51 -4.58
N THR A 449 20.27 7.54 -4.22
CA THR A 449 21.01 7.56 -2.96
C THR A 449 20.38 8.57 -2.02
N PHE A 450 19.93 8.09 -0.87
CA PHE A 450 19.41 8.91 0.22
C PHE A 450 20.52 9.21 1.21
N PHE A 451 20.53 10.43 1.73
CA PHE A 451 21.49 10.91 2.71
C PHE A 451 20.77 11.62 3.85
N ALA A 452 21.33 11.50 5.04
CA ALA A 452 20.91 12.24 6.22
C ALA A 452 22.15 12.64 6.99
N ASN A 453 22.17 13.86 7.52
CA ASN A 453 23.18 14.29 8.47
C ASN A 453 22.57 14.68 9.82
N ASP A 454 23.32 14.44 10.89
CA ASP A 454 23.02 15.02 12.19
C ASP A 454 23.57 16.46 12.29
N SER A 455 23.25 17.13 13.40
CA SER A 455 23.66 18.52 13.69
C SER A 455 25.17 18.76 13.82
N ILE A 456 26.00 17.71 13.77
CA ILE A 456 27.47 17.76 13.86
C ILE A 456 28.10 17.45 12.51
N GLY A 457 27.30 16.95 11.56
CA GLY A 457 27.72 16.59 10.22
C GLY A 457 28.10 15.12 10.06
N ASN A 458 27.74 14.23 10.99
CA ASN A 458 27.82 12.79 10.73
C ASN A 458 26.81 12.44 9.65
N ILE A 459 27.26 11.80 8.56
CA ILE A 459 26.41 11.49 7.40
C ILE A 459 26.16 9.98 7.32
N GLY A 460 24.90 9.58 7.31
CA GLY A 460 24.45 8.26 6.92
C GLY A 460 23.84 8.26 5.52
N SER A 461 23.87 7.11 4.85
CA SER A 461 23.29 6.95 3.53
C SER A 461 22.66 5.58 3.31
N GLU A 462 21.71 5.53 2.38
CA GLU A 462 21.05 4.30 1.92
C GLU A 462 20.86 4.37 0.40
N VAL A 463 20.95 3.23 -0.30
CA VAL A 463 20.92 3.17 -1.76
C VAL A 463 19.80 2.25 -2.22
N ILE A 464 18.96 2.75 -3.12
CA ILE A 464 17.95 1.94 -3.81
C ILE A 464 18.11 2.12 -5.31
N ILE A 465 18.15 1.02 -6.04
CA ILE A 465 18.05 0.99 -7.49
C ILE A 465 16.58 0.76 -7.84
N VAL A 466 16.03 1.55 -8.76
CA VAL A 466 14.72 1.34 -9.38
C VAL A 466 14.87 1.30 -10.88
N ASN A 467 14.00 0.58 -11.58
CA ASN A 467 14.00 0.57 -13.04
C ASN A 467 12.77 1.31 -13.57
N LYS A 468 12.94 2.11 -14.61
CA LYS A 468 11.85 2.69 -15.38
C LYS A 468 11.62 1.84 -16.63
N ASP A 469 10.40 1.35 -16.80
CA ASP A 469 9.96 0.68 -18.02
C ASP A 469 8.57 1.18 -18.44
N THR A 470 8.53 2.03 -19.46
CA THR A 470 7.28 2.52 -20.06
C THR A 470 6.98 1.88 -21.41
N THR A 471 7.77 0.86 -21.81
CA THR A 471 7.65 0.25 -23.12
C THR A 471 6.57 -0.82 -23.14
N LEU A 472 5.64 -0.74 -24.09
CA LEU A 472 4.62 -1.77 -24.26
C LEU A 472 5.18 -2.90 -25.13
N PRO A 473 4.86 -4.17 -24.82
CA PRO A 473 5.11 -5.27 -25.74
C PRO A 473 4.48 -5.02 -27.10
N VAL A 474 5.24 -5.17 -28.19
CA VAL A 474 4.72 -5.02 -29.55
C VAL A 474 4.42 -6.39 -30.13
N ILE A 475 3.20 -6.58 -30.63
CA ILE A 475 2.77 -7.81 -31.30
C ILE A 475 2.49 -7.48 -32.76
N ILE A 476 3.02 -8.29 -33.68
CA ILE A 476 2.77 -8.19 -35.11
C ILE A 476 2.32 -9.55 -35.62
N VAL A 477 1.18 -9.60 -36.32
CA VAL A 477 0.74 -10.80 -37.03
C VAL A 477 1.36 -10.83 -38.43
N ASN A 478 2.37 -11.66 -38.65
CA ASN A 478 3.04 -11.79 -39.94
C ASN A 478 2.25 -12.64 -40.94
N SER A 479 1.53 -13.65 -40.44
CA SER A 479 0.68 -14.56 -41.21
C SER A 479 -0.28 -15.30 -40.28
N PRO A 480 -1.51 -15.64 -40.71
CA PRO A 480 -2.14 -15.28 -41.98
C PRO A 480 -2.48 -13.79 -42.08
N ASN A 481 -2.91 -13.35 -43.27
CA ASN A 481 -3.50 -12.03 -43.43
C ASN A 481 -4.88 -11.99 -42.76
N SER A 482 -5.27 -10.83 -42.21
CA SER A 482 -6.62 -10.64 -41.69
C SER A 482 -7.68 -10.87 -42.78
N GLY A 483 -8.72 -11.62 -42.44
CA GLY A 483 -9.78 -12.07 -43.34
C GLY A 483 -9.49 -13.37 -44.08
N ALA A 484 -8.40 -14.10 -43.76
CA ALA A 484 -8.13 -15.41 -44.36
C ALA A 484 -9.18 -16.44 -43.94
N ASP A 485 -9.62 -17.24 -44.92
CA ASP A 485 -10.55 -18.35 -44.71
C ASP A 485 -9.79 -19.64 -44.30
N PHE A 486 -10.41 -20.48 -43.47
CA PHE A 486 -9.84 -21.73 -42.99
C PHE A 486 -10.93 -22.80 -42.90
N GLY A 487 -10.58 -24.01 -43.32
CA GLY A 487 -11.47 -25.17 -43.27
C GLY A 487 -11.49 -25.86 -41.91
N ILE A 488 -11.47 -27.19 -41.92
CA ILE A 488 -11.56 -27.99 -40.70
C ILE A 488 -10.34 -27.85 -39.77
N ASN A 489 -9.17 -27.50 -40.29
CA ASN A 489 -7.94 -27.39 -39.50
C ASN A 489 -7.79 -25.97 -38.93
N PHE A 490 -7.39 -25.89 -37.66
CA PHE A 490 -7.14 -24.59 -37.01
C PHE A 490 -5.96 -23.85 -37.66
N PRO A 491 -6.05 -22.51 -37.87
CA PRO A 491 -4.96 -21.71 -38.43
C PRO A 491 -3.69 -21.68 -37.56
N GLU A 492 -2.52 -21.78 -38.17
CA GLU A 492 -1.26 -21.42 -37.51
C GLU A 492 -1.00 -19.92 -37.67
N PHE A 493 -0.60 -19.25 -36.59
CA PHE A 493 -0.21 -17.84 -36.63
C PHE A 493 1.30 -17.70 -36.49
N ASN A 494 1.91 -16.97 -37.42
CA ASN A 494 3.27 -16.48 -37.34
C ASN A 494 3.24 -15.07 -36.74
N LEU A 495 3.65 -14.95 -35.48
CA LEU A 495 3.68 -13.70 -34.74
C LEU A 495 5.11 -13.22 -34.50
N THR A 496 5.34 -11.92 -34.59
CA THR A 496 6.53 -11.29 -34.01
C THR A 496 6.09 -10.59 -32.72
N VAL A 497 6.61 -11.04 -31.59
CA VAL A 497 6.39 -10.38 -30.29
C VAL A 497 7.72 -9.77 -29.87
N THR A 498 7.81 -8.47 -29.69
CA THR A 498 9.05 -7.80 -29.27
C THR A 498 8.82 -7.03 -28.00
N ASP A 499 9.54 -7.43 -26.98
CA ASP A 499 9.67 -6.75 -25.70
C ASP A 499 10.99 -7.20 -25.04
N LEU A 500 11.62 -6.35 -24.24
CA LEU A 500 12.86 -6.68 -23.53
C LEU A 500 12.59 -7.56 -22.29
N ASN A 501 11.42 -7.37 -21.67
CA ASN A 501 10.99 -7.92 -20.39
C ASN A 501 9.65 -8.68 -20.52
N LEU A 502 9.40 -9.32 -21.66
CA LEU A 502 8.16 -10.10 -21.90
C LEU A 502 7.88 -11.12 -20.79
N GLU A 503 6.73 -11.02 -20.14
CA GLU A 503 6.31 -11.90 -19.04
C GLU A 503 5.30 -12.96 -19.52
N GLN A 504 4.12 -12.53 -19.99
CA GLN A 504 3.06 -13.44 -20.42
C GLN A 504 2.50 -13.04 -21.79
N PHE A 505 1.94 -14.04 -22.45
CA PHE A 505 1.23 -13.89 -23.71
C PHE A 505 -0.05 -14.73 -23.67
N TRP A 506 -1.15 -14.12 -24.12
CA TRP A 506 -2.45 -14.78 -24.19
C TRP A 506 -3.26 -14.27 -25.36
N TYR A 507 -4.34 -14.97 -25.66
CA TYR A 507 -5.29 -14.54 -26.68
C TYR A 507 -6.73 -14.82 -26.26
N THR A 508 -7.65 -14.12 -26.89
CA THR A 508 -9.10 -14.38 -26.81
C THR A 508 -9.65 -14.58 -28.21
N ILE A 509 -10.70 -15.39 -28.32
CA ILE A 509 -11.48 -15.56 -29.55
C ILE A 509 -12.88 -15.01 -29.26
N ASP A 510 -13.33 -14.06 -30.07
CA ASP A 510 -14.61 -13.34 -29.95
C ASP A 510 -14.86 -12.74 -28.55
N GLY A 511 -13.80 -12.26 -27.89
CA GLY A 511 -13.88 -11.72 -26.53
C GLY A 511 -14.21 -12.77 -25.46
N GLY A 512 -13.99 -14.05 -25.76
CA GLY A 512 -14.17 -15.17 -24.84
C GLY A 512 -13.08 -15.26 -23.77
N VAL A 513 -12.82 -16.50 -23.31
CA VAL A 513 -11.85 -16.77 -22.23
C VAL A 513 -10.42 -16.44 -22.68
N GLU A 514 -9.61 -15.95 -21.74
CA GLU A 514 -8.17 -15.75 -21.93
C GLU A 514 -7.44 -17.10 -21.96
N ASN A 515 -6.71 -17.33 -23.06
CA ASN A 515 -5.95 -18.55 -23.29
C ASN A 515 -4.45 -18.22 -23.29
N PHE A 516 -3.74 -18.68 -22.26
CA PHE A 516 -2.31 -18.41 -22.07
C PHE A 516 -1.45 -19.41 -22.85
N THR A 517 -0.42 -18.90 -23.53
CA THR A 517 0.57 -19.73 -24.22
C THR A 517 1.97 -19.13 -24.09
N SER A 518 3.00 -19.98 -24.11
CA SER A 518 4.38 -19.51 -24.02
C SER A 518 4.85 -18.99 -25.37
N VAL A 519 5.28 -17.73 -25.41
CA VAL A 519 6.00 -17.14 -26.55
C VAL A 519 7.29 -16.50 -26.03
N SER A 520 8.27 -16.33 -26.92
CA SER A 520 9.52 -15.62 -26.62
C SER A 520 9.59 -14.32 -27.42
N SER A 521 10.40 -13.36 -26.96
CA SER A 521 10.72 -12.18 -27.76
C SER A 521 11.36 -12.61 -29.09
N GLY A 522 10.79 -12.18 -30.20
CA GLY A 522 11.14 -12.60 -31.57
C GLY A 522 9.96 -13.20 -32.32
N ILE A 523 10.28 -14.03 -33.32
CA ILE A 523 9.29 -14.71 -34.18
C ILE A 523 8.82 -15.99 -33.49
N ASN A 524 7.51 -16.19 -33.43
CA ASN A 524 6.84 -17.35 -32.84
C ASN A 524 5.82 -17.93 -33.81
N ILE A 525 5.76 -19.25 -33.90
CA ILE A 525 4.69 -19.96 -34.62
C ILE A 525 3.79 -20.58 -33.55
N ILE A 526 2.53 -20.17 -33.52
CA ILE A 526 1.56 -20.60 -32.53
C ILE A 526 0.37 -21.26 -33.19
N SER A 527 -0.06 -22.40 -32.63
CA SER A 527 -1.34 -23.04 -32.94
C SER A 527 -2.21 -22.96 -31.70
N LEU A 528 -3.38 -22.33 -31.83
CA LEU A 528 -4.23 -21.94 -30.70
C LEU A 528 -5.29 -23.00 -30.34
N GLY A 529 -5.07 -24.24 -30.78
CA GLY A 529 -5.80 -25.43 -30.34
C GLY A 529 -7.01 -25.82 -31.21
N GLN A 530 -6.95 -27.01 -31.80
CA GLN A 530 -7.99 -27.58 -32.66
C GLN A 530 -9.36 -27.74 -31.96
N PHE A 531 -9.37 -28.08 -30.67
CA PHE A 531 -10.62 -28.29 -29.93
C PHE A 531 -11.50 -27.04 -29.85
N VAL A 532 -10.87 -25.87 -29.72
CA VAL A 532 -11.62 -24.60 -29.69
C VAL A 532 -12.17 -24.31 -31.08
N TRP A 533 -11.37 -24.50 -32.13
CA TRP A 533 -11.79 -24.36 -33.54
C TRP A 533 -13.03 -25.18 -33.87
N ASP A 534 -13.02 -26.45 -33.49
CA ASP A 534 -14.09 -27.41 -33.80
C ASP A 534 -15.44 -26.95 -33.22
N SER A 535 -15.40 -26.22 -32.09
CA SER A 535 -16.59 -25.70 -31.41
C SER A 535 -17.12 -24.37 -31.96
N LEU A 536 -16.35 -23.65 -32.77
CA LEU A 536 -16.77 -22.40 -33.39
C LEU A 536 -17.78 -22.64 -34.51
N ALA A 537 -18.73 -21.71 -34.67
CA ALA A 537 -19.69 -21.72 -35.77
C ALA A 537 -19.00 -21.35 -37.10
N GLU A 538 -19.71 -21.51 -38.22
CA GLU A 538 -19.24 -21.00 -39.52
C GLU A 538 -19.22 -19.46 -39.52
N GLY A 539 -18.29 -18.88 -40.28
CA GLY A 539 -18.17 -17.43 -40.47
C GLY A 539 -16.97 -16.79 -39.77
N SER A 540 -17.07 -15.49 -39.52
CA SER A 540 -15.93 -14.66 -39.11
C SER A 540 -15.70 -14.66 -37.60
N HIS A 541 -14.45 -14.82 -37.18
CA HIS A 541 -14.00 -14.84 -35.80
C HIS A 541 -12.89 -13.82 -35.56
N THR A 542 -13.01 -13.06 -34.48
CA THR A 542 -12.00 -12.06 -34.06
C THR A 542 -11.08 -12.67 -33.02
N ILE A 543 -9.78 -12.65 -33.29
CA ILE A 543 -8.75 -13.10 -32.35
C ILE A 543 -7.97 -11.87 -31.89
N THR A 544 -7.92 -11.66 -30.59
CA THR A 544 -7.09 -10.61 -29.98
C THR A 544 -5.94 -11.25 -29.24
N PHE A 545 -4.72 -10.91 -29.63
CA PHE A 545 -3.49 -11.27 -28.96
C PHE A 545 -3.11 -10.19 -27.95
N PHE A 546 -2.59 -10.63 -26.81
CA PHE A 546 -2.12 -9.77 -25.74
C PHE A 546 -0.76 -10.26 -25.25
N ALA A 547 0.06 -9.31 -24.84
CA ALA A 547 1.34 -9.55 -24.21
C ALA A 547 1.52 -8.52 -23.11
N ASN A 548 2.02 -8.96 -21.95
CA ASN A 548 2.51 -8.05 -20.93
C ASN A 548 4.00 -8.26 -20.70
N ASP A 549 4.69 -7.18 -20.40
CA ASP A 549 6.01 -7.26 -19.80
C ASP A 549 5.89 -7.54 -18.28
N THR A 550 7.02 -7.65 -17.60
CA THR A 550 7.07 -7.84 -16.14
C THR A 550 6.48 -6.68 -15.34
N ASP A 551 6.20 -5.56 -15.99
CA ASP A 551 5.77 -4.29 -15.39
C ASP A 551 4.26 -4.07 -15.56
N GLY A 552 3.61 -5.01 -16.25
CA GLY A 552 2.18 -4.99 -16.50
C GLY A 552 1.78 -4.06 -17.64
N ASN A 553 2.74 -3.55 -18.44
CA ASN A 553 2.42 -2.83 -19.66
C ASN A 553 1.84 -3.83 -20.66
N ILE A 554 0.58 -3.64 -21.06
CA ILE A 554 -0.12 -4.58 -21.95
C ILE A 554 -0.16 -4.03 -23.37
N GLY A 555 0.50 -4.73 -24.28
CA GLY A 555 0.33 -4.58 -25.72
C GLY A 555 -0.73 -5.54 -26.25
N SER A 556 -1.43 -5.14 -27.32
CA SER A 556 -2.43 -5.99 -27.97
C SER A 556 -2.45 -5.80 -29.48
N GLU A 557 -2.78 -6.87 -30.21
CA GLU A 557 -2.99 -6.85 -31.67
C GLU A 557 -4.19 -7.72 -32.05
N VAL A 558 -4.90 -7.36 -33.12
CA VAL A 558 -6.17 -8.02 -33.52
C VAL A 558 -6.05 -8.57 -34.93
N ILE A 559 -6.55 -9.79 -35.12
CA ILE A 559 -6.76 -10.39 -36.45
C ILE A 559 -8.17 -10.97 -36.56
N ILE A 560 -8.72 -10.93 -37.78
CA ILE A 560 -9.98 -11.59 -38.12
C ILE A 560 -9.64 -12.79 -39.00
N VAL A 561 -10.26 -13.94 -38.75
CA VAL A 561 -10.17 -15.15 -39.60
C VAL A 561 -11.57 -15.71 -39.82
N ASN A 562 -11.80 -16.38 -40.94
CA ASN A 562 -13.11 -16.98 -41.22
C ASN A 562 -13.02 -18.50 -41.20
N LYS A 563 -14.01 -19.15 -40.61
CA LYS A 563 -14.20 -20.60 -40.66
C LYS A 563 -15.19 -20.93 -41.78
N ASP A 564 -14.78 -21.79 -42.71
CA ASP A 564 -15.61 -22.29 -43.81
C ASP A 564 -15.43 -23.80 -44.02
N THR A 565 -16.37 -24.58 -43.49
CA THR A 565 -16.41 -26.03 -43.65
C THR A 565 -17.57 -26.51 -44.53
N ILE A 566 -18.31 -25.58 -45.14
CA ILE A 566 -19.48 -25.90 -45.95
C ILE A 566 -19.03 -26.33 -47.34
N LEU A 567 -19.47 -27.52 -47.79
CA LEU A 567 -19.24 -27.93 -49.16
C LEU A 567 -20.17 -27.15 -50.11
N PRO A 568 -19.66 -26.71 -51.28
CA PRO A 568 -20.51 -26.20 -52.34
C PRO A 568 -21.56 -27.22 -52.79
N VAL A 569 -22.76 -26.76 -53.16
CA VAL A 569 -23.85 -27.62 -53.63
C VAL A 569 -24.14 -27.38 -55.10
N ILE A 570 -24.25 -28.46 -55.89
CA ILE A 570 -24.67 -28.44 -57.30
C ILE A 570 -25.98 -29.22 -57.42
N VAL A 571 -26.95 -28.68 -58.18
CA VAL A 571 -28.19 -29.38 -58.55
C VAL A 571 -28.38 -29.29 -60.06
N VAL A 572 -28.60 -30.42 -60.72
CA VAL A 572 -28.94 -30.47 -62.15
C VAL A 572 -30.46 -30.34 -62.32
N ASN A 573 -30.93 -29.20 -62.80
CA ASN A 573 -32.37 -28.94 -63.00
C ASN A 573 -32.88 -29.52 -64.33
N SER A 574 -32.06 -29.51 -65.39
CA SER A 574 -32.38 -30.04 -66.72
C SER A 574 -31.08 -30.24 -67.52
N PRO A 575 -31.01 -31.21 -68.46
CA PRO A 575 -32.01 -32.25 -68.72
C PRO A 575 -32.11 -33.25 -67.57
N ILE A 576 -33.20 -34.01 -67.56
CA ILE A 576 -33.30 -35.17 -66.67
C ILE A 576 -32.26 -36.22 -67.09
N SER A 577 -31.74 -36.96 -66.12
CA SER A 577 -30.80 -38.05 -66.40
C SER A 577 -31.43 -39.11 -67.31
N GLY A 578 -30.73 -39.48 -68.38
CA GLY A 578 -31.15 -40.41 -69.43
C GLY A 578 -31.79 -39.76 -70.67
N ALA A 579 -31.82 -38.42 -70.77
CA ALA A 579 -32.35 -37.74 -71.95
C ALA A 579 -31.52 -38.04 -73.21
N ASN A 580 -32.20 -38.20 -74.35
CA ASN A 580 -31.61 -38.48 -75.65
C ASN A 580 -31.38 -37.19 -76.44
N PHE A 581 -30.22 -37.06 -77.08
CA PHE A 581 -29.82 -35.90 -77.86
C PHE A 581 -29.24 -36.33 -79.21
N GLY A 582 -29.68 -35.65 -80.26
CA GLY A 582 -29.22 -35.87 -81.63
C GLY A 582 -27.89 -35.20 -81.94
N ILE A 583 -27.79 -34.62 -83.13
CA ILE A 583 -26.58 -33.94 -83.58
C ILE A 583 -26.25 -32.68 -82.77
N ILE A 584 -27.21 -32.09 -82.06
CA ILE A 584 -27.01 -30.83 -81.31
C ILE A 584 -26.58 -31.14 -79.88
N SER A 585 -25.51 -30.50 -79.40
CA SER A 585 -25.01 -30.66 -78.02
C SER A 585 -26.08 -30.27 -76.99
N PRO A 586 -26.23 -31.03 -75.89
CA PRO A 586 -27.11 -30.65 -74.79
C PRO A 586 -26.64 -29.39 -74.05
N GLU A 587 -27.60 -28.67 -73.46
CA GLU A 587 -27.38 -27.62 -72.47
C GLU A 587 -27.90 -28.08 -71.11
N PHE A 588 -27.14 -27.78 -70.05
CA PHE A 588 -27.42 -28.14 -68.67
C PHE A 588 -27.79 -26.91 -67.86
N ASN A 589 -28.97 -26.92 -67.25
CA ASN A 589 -29.40 -25.92 -66.28
C ASN A 589 -29.01 -26.40 -64.88
N LEU A 590 -28.04 -25.73 -64.25
CA LEU A 590 -27.50 -26.06 -62.94
C LEU A 590 -27.85 -24.98 -61.92
N SER A 591 -28.29 -25.36 -60.72
CA SER A 591 -28.31 -24.47 -59.55
C SER A 591 -27.09 -24.75 -58.69
N ILE A 592 -26.22 -23.75 -58.51
CA ILE A 592 -25.00 -23.85 -57.71
C ILE A 592 -25.16 -22.93 -56.50
N SER A 593 -24.84 -23.41 -55.30
CA SER A 593 -24.97 -22.63 -54.06
C SER A 593 -23.72 -22.78 -53.21
N ASP A 594 -23.01 -21.66 -53.06
CA ASP A 594 -21.94 -21.44 -52.09
C ASP A 594 -21.70 -19.92 -51.96
N LEU A 595 -21.07 -19.47 -50.87
CA LEU A 595 -20.72 -18.06 -50.65
C LEU A 595 -19.34 -17.70 -51.23
N ASN A 596 -18.44 -18.67 -51.37
CA ASN A 596 -17.02 -18.50 -51.66
C ASN A 596 -16.55 -19.33 -52.87
N LEU A 597 -17.39 -19.48 -53.91
CA LEU A 597 -17.04 -20.24 -55.12
C LEU A 597 -15.71 -19.81 -55.75
N GLU A 598 -14.82 -20.77 -56.02
CA GLU A 598 -13.54 -20.53 -56.70
C GLU A 598 -13.57 -21.04 -58.14
N GLN A 599 -13.72 -22.35 -58.34
CA GLN A 599 -13.58 -22.98 -59.66
C GLN A 599 -14.67 -24.04 -59.90
N PHE A 600 -15.21 -24.04 -61.11
CA PHE A 600 -16.14 -25.05 -61.59
C PHE A 600 -15.57 -25.79 -62.79
N TRP A 601 -15.78 -27.10 -62.83
CA TRP A 601 -15.39 -27.93 -63.95
C TRP A 601 -16.33 -29.12 -64.14
N TYR A 602 -16.26 -29.74 -65.30
CA TYR A 602 -16.95 -30.99 -65.55
C TYR A 602 -16.08 -32.00 -66.32
N THR A 603 -16.41 -33.27 -66.15
CA THR A 603 -15.81 -34.37 -66.91
C THR A 603 -16.90 -35.10 -67.68
N ILE A 604 -16.55 -35.64 -68.85
CA ILE A 604 -17.40 -36.53 -69.63
C ILE A 604 -16.74 -37.91 -69.59
N ASP A 605 -17.46 -38.91 -69.11
CA ASP A 605 -17.01 -40.30 -68.91
C ASP A 605 -15.70 -40.43 -68.12
N GLY A 606 -15.48 -39.54 -67.14
CA GLY A 606 -14.24 -39.49 -66.35
C GLY A 606 -13.00 -39.06 -67.16
N GLY A 607 -13.20 -38.41 -68.30
CA GLY A 607 -12.15 -37.86 -69.15
C GLY A 607 -11.54 -36.57 -68.61
N VAL A 608 -11.12 -35.69 -69.52
CA VAL A 608 -10.45 -34.42 -69.18
C VAL A 608 -11.38 -33.48 -68.40
N GLU A 609 -10.80 -32.73 -67.45
CA GLU A 609 -11.49 -31.66 -66.73
C GLU A 609 -11.69 -30.43 -67.63
N ASN A 610 -12.94 -30.02 -67.78
CA ASN A 610 -13.33 -28.87 -68.60
C ASN A 610 -13.80 -27.74 -67.68
N PHE A 611 -13.01 -26.67 -67.62
CA PHE A 611 -13.26 -25.53 -66.73
C PHE A 611 -14.17 -24.49 -67.39
N THR A 612 -15.13 -23.97 -66.64
CA THR A 612 -15.96 -22.84 -67.06
C THR A 612 -16.33 -21.98 -65.85
N SER A 613 -16.62 -20.71 -66.08
CA SER A 613 -17.05 -19.80 -65.02
C SER A 613 -18.52 -20.01 -64.69
N VAL A 614 -18.83 -20.06 -63.40
CA VAL A 614 -20.18 -20.08 -62.86
C VAL A 614 -20.32 -19.03 -61.75
N SER A 615 -21.55 -18.67 -61.42
CA SER A 615 -21.86 -17.88 -60.22
C SER A 615 -22.83 -18.63 -59.33
N SER A 616 -22.92 -18.24 -58.05
CA SER A 616 -23.98 -18.72 -57.17
C SER A 616 -25.36 -18.39 -57.79
N GLY A 617 -26.27 -19.37 -57.78
CA GLY A 617 -27.55 -19.32 -58.47
C GLY A 617 -27.63 -20.23 -59.70
N ILE A 618 -28.47 -19.83 -60.67
CA ILE A 618 -28.77 -20.63 -61.86
C ILE A 618 -27.73 -20.35 -62.96
N ASN A 619 -27.16 -21.40 -63.53
CA ASN A 619 -26.17 -21.37 -64.60
C ASN A 619 -26.61 -22.29 -65.75
N ILE A 620 -26.37 -21.86 -67.00
CA ILE A 620 -26.58 -22.70 -68.19
C ILE A 620 -25.22 -23.09 -68.76
N ILE A 621 -24.93 -24.39 -68.81
CA ILE A 621 -23.64 -24.94 -69.21
C ILE A 621 -23.82 -25.79 -70.47
N SER A 622 -23.00 -25.56 -71.48
CA SER A 622 -22.94 -26.41 -72.69
C SER A 622 -21.63 -27.20 -72.69
N LEU A 623 -21.68 -28.45 -73.14
CA LEU A 623 -20.47 -29.28 -73.36
C LEU A 623 -19.65 -28.81 -74.57
N GLY A 624 -20.23 -27.95 -75.41
CA GLY A 624 -19.64 -27.50 -76.66
C GLY A 624 -19.85 -28.49 -77.80
N GLN A 625 -20.25 -27.98 -78.95
CA GLN A 625 -20.62 -28.78 -80.12
C GLN A 625 -19.48 -29.69 -80.62
N PHE A 626 -18.24 -29.19 -80.64
CA PHE A 626 -17.10 -29.97 -81.11
C PHE A 626 -16.80 -31.20 -80.23
N VAL A 627 -16.95 -31.04 -78.90
CA VAL A 627 -16.77 -32.15 -77.95
C VAL A 627 -17.89 -33.16 -78.16
N TRP A 628 -19.14 -32.69 -78.24
CA TRP A 628 -20.30 -33.55 -78.51
C TRP A 628 -20.15 -34.34 -79.80
N ASP A 629 -19.75 -33.70 -80.91
CA ASP A 629 -19.53 -34.35 -82.20
C ASP A 629 -18.50 -35.49 -82.13
N SER A 630 -17.50 -35.36 -81.26
CA SER A 630 -16.44 -36.36 -81.09
C SER A 630 -16.83 -37.59 -80.26
N LEU A 631 -17.94 -37.52 -79.51
CA LEU A 631 -18.45 -38.63 -78.72
C LEU A 631 -19.06 -39.71 -79.61
N SER A 632 -18.94 -40.98 -79.21
CA SER A 632 -19.60 -42.11 -79.88
C SER A 632 -21.11 -42.12 -79.61
N GLU A 633 -21.86 -42.93 -80.35
CA GLU A 633 -23.26 -43.22 -80.00
C GLU A 633 -23.37 -43.89 -78.63
N GLY A 634 -24.46 -43.63 -77.90
CA GLY A 634 -24.77 -44.27 -76.63
C GLY A 634 -24.74 -43.34 -75.42
N SER A 635 -24.60 -43.93 -74.23
CA SER A 635 -24.74 -43.22 -72.95
C SER A 635 -23.43 -42.59 -72.49
N HIS A 636 -23.50 -41.35 -72.04
CA HIS A 636 -22.38 -40.56 -71.53
C HIS A 636 -22.69 -40.03 -70.13
N THR A 637 -21.73 -40.16 -69.21
CA THR A 637 -21.81 -39.68 -67.82
C THR A 637 -21.10 -38.35 -67.68
N ILE A 638 -21.82 -37.33 -67.27
CA ILE A 638 -21.28 -35.99 -67.06
C ILE A 638 -21.22 -35.77 -65.55
N THR A 639 -20.02 -35.52 -65.02
CA THR A 639 -19.84 -35.17 -63.61
C THR A 639 -19.43 -33.71 -63.50
N PHE A 640 -20.23 -32.92 -62.80
CA PHE A 640 -19.95 -31.54 -62.47
C PHE A 640 -19.28 -31.46 -61.10
N PHE A 641 -18.31 -30.57 -60.99
CA PHE A 641 -17.57 -30.30 -59.77
C PHE A 641 -17.48 -28.79 -59.56
N VAL A 642 -17.46 -28.40 -58.29
CA VAL A 642 -17.20 -27.02 -57.92
C VAL A 642 -16.49 -26.98 -56.58
N ASN A 643 -15.47 -26.13 -56.46
CA ASN A 643 -14.80 -25.89 -55.19
C ASN A 643 -15.03 -24.45 -54.71
N ASP A 644 -14.96 -24.25 -53.40
CA ASP A 644 -14.84 -22.93 -52.79
C ASP A 644 -13.37 -22.48 -52.67
N SER A 645 -13.14 -21.27 -52.14
CA SER A 645 -11.83 -20.64 -51.95
C SER A 645 -10.87 -21.39 -51.01
N ILE A 646 -11.38 -22.37 -50.25
CA ILE A 646 -10.61 -23.21 -49.33
C ILE A 646 -10.44 -24.64 -49.86
N GLY A 647 -11.02 -24.93 -51.01
CA GLY A 647 -10.89 -26.19 -51.70
C GLY A 647 -11.87 -27.25 -51.21
N ASN A 648 -12.95 -26.88 -50.51
CA ASN A 648 -14.07 -27.78 -50.27
C ASN A 648 -14.74 -28.07 -51.62
N ILE A 649 -14.87 -29.36 -52.01
CA ILE A 649 -15.38 -29.75 -53.33
C ILE A 649 -16.78 -30.36 -53.21
N GLY A 650 -17.73 -29.76 -53.92
CA GLY A 650 -19.04 -30.33 -54.24
C GLY A 650 -19.05 -31.00 -55.62
N SER A 651 -19.86 -32.05 -55.80
CA SER A 651 -20.01 -32.73 -57.09
C SER A 651 -21.43 -33.25 -57.33
N GLU A 652 -21.86 -33.26 -58.59
CA GLU A 652 -23.15 -33.83 -59.02
C GLU A 652 -23.04 -34.52 -60.39
N VAL A 653 -23.85 -35.56 -60.63
CA VAL A 653 -23.75 -36.40 -61.83
C VAL A 653 -25.05 -36.41 -62.63
N VAL A 654 -24.94 -36.38 -63.96
CA VAL A 654 -26.06 -36.59 -64.89
C VAL A 654 -25.64 -37.47 -66.05
N ILE A 655 -26.54 -38.35 -66.51
CA ILE A 655 -26.31 -39.20 -67.68
C ILE A 655 -27.13 -38.65 -68.85
N VAL A 656 -26.57 -38.59 -70.06
CA VAL A 656 -27.29 -38.27 -71.29
C VAL A 656 -26.91 -39.27 -72.39
N ASN A 657 -27.79 -39.49 -73.36
CA ASN A 657 -27.51 -40.41 -74.47
C ASN A 657 -27.37 -39.63 -75.78
N LYS A 658 -26.33 -39.95 -76.55
CA LYS A 658 -26.15 -39.49 -77.92
C LYS A 658 -26.76 -40.50 -78.88
N ASP A 659 -27.64 -40.04 -79.75
CA ASP A 659 -28.27 -40.82 -80.81
C ASP A 659 -28.33 -40.00 -82.09
N THR A 660 -27.42 -40.22 -83.04
CA THR A 660 -27.42 -39.54 -84.36
C THR A 660 -27.89 -40.43 -85.51
N ILE A 661 -28.34 -41.65 -85.19
CA ILE A 661 -28.74 -42.63 -86.20
C ILE A 661 -30.12 -42.23 -86.72
N LEU A 662 -30.23 -42.00 -88.03
CA LEU A 662 -31.53 -41.76 -88.65
C LEU A 662 -32.37 -43.03 -88.65
N PRO A 663 -33.69 -42.93 -88.43
CA PRO A 663 -34.62 -44.00 -88.71
C PRO A 663 -34.51 -44.47 -90.17
N VAL A 664 -34.67 -45.75 -90.43
CA VAL A 664 -34.68 -46.30 -91.79
C VAL A 664 -36.10 -46.66 -92.20
N ILE A 665 -36.52 -46.21 -93.38
CA ILE A 665 -37.78 -46.62 -94.01
C ILE A 665 -37.46 -47.24 -95.38
N LEU A 666 -37.88 -48.48 -95.60
CA LEU A 666 -37.79 -49.17 -96.88
C LEU A 666 -39.19 -49.51 -97.39
N VAL A 667 -39.52 -49.08 -98.61
CA VAL A 667 -40.75 -49.49 -99.29
C VAL A 667 -40.51 -50.81 -100.02
N ASN A 668 -41.03 -51.92 -99.49
CA ASN A 668 -40.87 -53.26 -100.07
C ASN A 668 -41.82 -53.49 -101.25
N SER A 669 -43.04 -52.96 -101.17
CA SER A 669 -44.08 -53.05 -102.20
C SER A 669 -45.15 -52.00 -101.92
N PRO A 670 -45.82 -51.40 -102.93
CA PRO A 670 -45.56 -51.56 -104.37
C PRO A 670 -44.25 -50.94 -104.83
N ILE A 671 -43.83 -51.23 -106.07
CA ILE A 671 -42.67 -50.56 -106.70
C ILE A 671 -43.07 -49.17 -107.21
N SER A 672 -42.10 -48.25 -107.27
CA SER A 672 -42.34 -46.91 -107.80
C SER A 672 -42.77 -46.98 -109.27
N GLY A 673 -43.82 -46.25 -109.64
CA GLY A 673 -44.45 -46.26 -110.94
C GLY A 673 -45.48 -47.39 -111.14
N ALA A 674 -45.77 -48.18 -110.11
CA ALA A 674 -46.84 -49.18 -110.20
C ALA A 674 -48.20 -48.51 -110.45
N GLU A 675 -48.94 -49.09 -111.40
CA GLU A 675 -50.26 -48.64 -111.83
C GLU A 675 -51.35 -49.36 -111.02
N PHE A 676 -52.29 -48.58 -110.48
CA PHE A 676 -53.44 -49.06 -109.73
C PHE A 676 -54.71 -48.44 -110.29
N ASP A 677 -55.80 -49.22 -110.25
CA ASP A 677 -57.09 -48.82 -110.79
C ASP A 677 -57.95 -48.09 -109.74
N THR A 678 -59.12 -48.65 -109.44
CA THR A 678 -60.05 -48.19 -108.42
C THR A 678 -59.65 -48.60 -107.00
N THR A 679 -58.70 -49.52 -106.79
CA THR A 679 -58.30 -49.97 -105.45
C THR A 679 -56.97 -49.36 -104.99
N PHE A 680 -56.91 -48.84 -103.77
CA PHE A 680 -55.66 -48.31 -103.21
C PHE A 680 -54.69 -49.45 -102.85
N PRO A 681 -53.38 -49.35 -103.15
CA PRO A 681 -52.43 -50.38 -102.76
C PRO A 681 -52.07 -50.34 -101.26
N ASP A 682 -51.99 -51.51 -100.64
CA ASP A 682 -51.30 -51.63 -99.36
C ASP A 682 -49.79 -51.44 -99.54
N PHE A 683 -49.18 -50.66 -98.64
CA PHE A 683 -47.74 -50.44 -98.58
C PHE A 683 -47.10 -51.40 -97.60
N ASN A 684 -46.27 -52.31 -98.09
CA ASN A 684 -45.38 -53.11 -97.26
C ASN A 684 -44.10 -52.29 -97.01
N LEU A 685 -43.91 -51.82 -95.78
CA LEU A 685 -42.78 -51.00 -95.36
C LEU A 685 -41.95 -51.74 -94.31
N THR A 686 -40.62 -51.67 -94.40
CA THR A 686 -39.75 -51.99 -93.27
C THR A 686 -39.32 -50.67 -92.63
N VAL A 687 -39.67 -50.46 -91.36
CA VAL A 687 -39.22 -49.31 -90.57
C VAL A 687 -38.28 -49.83 -89.50
N SER A 688 -37.08 -49.30 -89.36
CA SER A 688 -36.15 -49.74 -88.31
C SER A 688 -35.45 -48.57 -87.64
N ASP A 689 -35.62 -48.48 -86.33
CA ASP A 689 -34.90 -47.60 -85.43
C ASP A 689 -34.99 -48.20 -84.00
N LEU A 690 -34.01 -47.93 -83.14
CA LEU A 690 -33.99 -48.39 -81.74
C LEU A 690 -34.87 -47.51 -80.83
N ASN A 691 -34.99 -46.23 -81.18
CA ASN A 691 -35.65 -45.18 -80.42
C ASN A 691 -36.76 -44.48 -81.23
N LEU A 692 -37.41 -45.19 -82.16
CA LEU A 692 -38.50 -44.67 -82.99
C LEU A 692 -39.58 -43.96 -82.14
N GLU A 693 -39.86 -42.70 -82.43
CA GLU A 693 -40.86 -41.90 -81.73
C GLU A 693 -42.16 -41.82 -82.53
N GLN A 694 -42.10 -41.33 -83.78
CA GLN A 694 -43.29 -41.15 -84.62
C GLN A 694 -43.04 -41.60 -86.06
N PHE A 695 -44.13 -41.99 -86.73
CA PHE A 695 -44.15 -42.34 -88.16
C PHE A 695 -45.41 -41.76 -88.80
N TRP A 696 -45.28 -41.16 -89.98
CA TRP A 696 -46.40 -40.56 -90.71
C TRP A 696 -46.18 -40.57 -92.22
N TYR A 697 -47.21 -40.25 -93.00
CA TYR A 697 -47.09 -40.08 -94.44
C TYR A 697 -47.89 -38.89 -94.97
N THR A 698 -47.48 -38.38 -96.13
CA THR A 698 -48.22 -37.37 -96.91
C THR A 698 -48.46 -37.87 -98.33
N ILE A 699 -49.51 -37.37 -98.98
CA ILE A 699 -49.80 -37.63 -100.40
C ILE A 699 -49.73 -36.29 -101.13
N ASP A 700 -48.88 -36.21 -102.16
CA ASP A 700 -48.58 -35.01 -102.96
C ASP A 700 -48.27 -33.76 -102.10
N GLY A 701 -47.57 -33.96 -100.97
CA GLY A 701 -47.25 -32.88 -100.03
C GLY A 701 -48.45 -32.31 -99.25
N GLY A 702 -49.56 -33.06 -99.19
CA GLY A 702 -50.74 -32.73 -98.40
C GLY A 702 -50.55 -32.93 -96.89
N ALA A 703 -51.66 -33.11 -96.16
CA ALA A 703 -51.66 -33.25 -94.71
C ALA A 703 -50.83 -34.45 -94.21
N GLU A 704 -50.25 -34.32 -93.02
CA GLU A 704 -49.55 -35.39 -92.31
C GLU A 704 -50.54 -36.39 -91.73
N ASN A 705 -50.35 -37.67 -92.04
CA ASN A 705 -51.18 -38.76 -91.55
C ASN A 705 -50.32 -39.67 -90.68
N PHE A 706 -50.46 -39.54 -89.36
CA PHE A 706 -49.71 -40.35 -88.39
C PHE A 706 -50.21 -41.78 -88.34
N VAL A 707 -49.26 -42.72 -88.32
CA VAL A 707 -49.53 -44.17 -88.27
C VAL A 707 -48.64 -44.80 -87.23
N SER A 708 -49.21 -45.60 -86.34
CA SER A 708 -48.43 -46.41 -85.42
C SER A 708 -47.77 -47.56 -86.18
N VAL A 709 -46.44 -47.57 -86.17
CA VAL A 709 -45.62 -48.65 -86.72
C VAL A 709 -44.72 -49.21 -85.63
N SER A 710 -44.24 -50.43 -85.83
CA SER A 710 -43.22 -51.05 -84.98
C SER A 710 -41.93 -51.24 -85.76
N SER A 711 -40.79 -51.32 -85.08
CA SER A 711 -39.53 -51.69 -85.74
C SER A 711 -39.65 -53.07 -86.39
N GLY A 712 -39.43 -53.16 -87.70
CA GLY A 712 -39.66 -54.33 -88.53
C GLY A 712 -40.57 -54.06 -89.73
N ILE A 713 -41.20 -55.13 -90.24
CA ILE A 713 -42.09 -55.08 -91.39
C ILE A 713 -43.50 -54.67 -90.95
N ASN A 714 -44.06 -53.66 -91.60
CA ASN A 714 -45.39 -53.11 -91.37
C ASN A 714 -46.15 -53.09 -92.70
N ILE A 715 -47.44 -53.46 -92.69
CA ILE A 715 -48.34 -53.32 -93.84
C ILE A 715 -49.26 -52.14 -93.53
N ILE A 716 -49.17 -51.08 -94.34
CA ILE A 716 -49.93 -49.85 -94.16
C ILE A 716 -50.94 -49.73 -95.29
N SER A 717 -52.22 -49.79 -94.94
CA SER A 717 -53.32 -49.49 -95.86
C SER A 717 -53.69 -48.01 -95.73
N LEU A 718 -53.43 -47.21 -96.76
CA LEU A 718 -53.78 -45.79 -96.75
C LEU A 718 -55.24 -45.70 -97.24
N GLY A 719 -56.13 -45.10 -96.45
CA GLY A 719 -57.58 -45.29 -96.60
C GLY A 719 -58.14 -45.02 -98.02
N GLN A 720 -58.96 -45.95 -98.51
CA GLN A 720 -59.59 -45.94 -99.85
C GLN A 720 -60.31 -44.62 -100.19
N SER A 721 -60.92 -43.95 -99.20
CA SER A 721 -61.62 -42.68 -99.41
C SER A 721 -60.70 -41.54 -99.87
N VAL A 722 -59.42 -41.56 -99.47
CA VAL A 722 -58.43 -40.58 -99.93
C VAL A 722 -58.04 -40.89 -101.37
N TRP A 723 -57.83 -42.17 -101.71
CA TRP A 723 -57.57 -42.61 -103.09
C TRP A 723 -58.66 -42.22 -104.05
N ASP A 724 -59.93 -42.43 -103.67
CA ASP A 724 -61.10 -42.13 -104.51
C ASP A 724 -61.16 -40.64 -104.89
N SER A 725 -60.63 -39.76 -104.03
CA SER A 725 -60.61 -38.30 -104.26
C SER A 725 -59.49 -37.82 -105.19
N LEU A 726 -58.47 -38.65 -105.44
CA LEU A 726 -57.35 -38.30 -106.33
C LEU A 726 -57.75 -38.40 -107.81
N THR A 727 -57.26 -37.48 -108.63
CA THR A 727 -57.44 -37.51 -110.09
C THR A 727 -56.62 -38.63 -110.74
N GLU A 728 -56.90 -39.00 -111.99
CA GLU A 728 -55.99 -39.89 -112.73
C GLU A 728 -54.61 -39.23 -112.92
N GLY A 729 -53.54 -40.02 -112.82
CA GLY A 729 -52.17 -39.53 -112.95
C GLY A 729 -51.21 -40.08 -111.89
N SER A 730 -50.00 -39.52 -111.85
CA SER A 730 -48.95 -39.90 -110.91
C SER A 730 -49.13 -39.16 -109.59
N HIS A 731 -49.13 -39.91 -108.48
CA HIS A 731 -49.19 -39.39 -107.11
C HIS A 731 -47.94 -39.81 -106.33
N THR A 732 -47.40 -38.90 -105.53
CA THR A 732 -46.22 -39.14 -104.67
C THR A 732 -46.67 -39.34 -103.24
N ILE A 733 -46.34 -40.48 -102.65
CA ILE A 733 -46.54 -40.74 -101.23
C ILE A 733 -45.20 -40.64 -100.53
N THR A 734 -45.08 -39.74 -99.56
CA THR A 734 -43.87 -39.56 -98.77
C THR A 734 -44.08 -40.08 -97.36
N PHE A 735 -43.30 -41.07 -96.95
CA PHE A 735 -43.27 -41.61 -95.60
C PHE A 735 -42.18 -40.91 -94.78
N PHE A 736 -42.47 -40.65 -93.51
CA PHE A 736 -41.61 -39.96 -92.55
C PHE A 736 -41.50 -40.78 -91.26
N ALA A 737 -40.34 -40.76 -90.63
CA ALA A 737 -40.08 -41.38 -89.34
C ALA A 737 -39.09 -40.52 -88.55
N ASN A 738 -39.37 -40.25 -87.28
CA ASN A 738 -38.42 -39.65 -86.36
C ASN A 738 -38.19 -40.50 -85.11
N ASP A 739 -37.03 -40.35 -84.49
CA ASP A 739 -36.70 -40.95 -83.19
C ASP A 739 -36.83 -39.94 -82.03
N THR A 740 -36.65 -40.42 -80.79
CA THR A 740 -36.71 -39.59 -79.57
C THR A 740 -35.57 -38.57 -79.44
N ALA A 741 -34.54 -38.64 -80.29
CA ALA A 741 -33.47 -37.65 -80.39
C ALA A 741 -33.77 -36.57 -81.45
N GLY A 742 -34.88 -36.72 -82.18
CA GLY A 742 -35.36 -35.81 -83.20
C GLY A 742 -34.80 -36.06 -84.60
N ASN A 743 -34.08 -37.17 -84.83
CA ASN A 743 -33.54 -37.49 -86.15
C ASN A 743 -34.68 -37.90 -87.10
N LEU A 744 -34.85 -37.19 -88.21
CA LEU A 744 -35.97 -37.37 -89.15
C LEU A 744 -35.49 -37.96 -90.49
N TYR A 745 -36.04 -39.11 -90.87
CA TYR A 745 -35.88 -39.69 -92.20
C TYR A 745 -37.20 -39.64 -92.98
N ASN A 746 -37.11 -39.46 -94.30
CA ASN A 746 -38.27 -39.57 -95.17
C ASN A 746 -37.93 -40.18 -96.54
N ILE A 747 -38.90 -40.88 -97.12
CA ILE A 747 -38.79 -41.50 -98.45
C ILE A 747 -40.09 -41.37 -99.23
N GLY A 748 -39.98 -40.94 -100.49
CA GLY A 748 -41.09 -40.79 -101.43
C GLY A 748 -41.18 -41.97 -102.41
N ILE A 749 -42.41 -42.40 -102.71
CA ILE A 749 -42.70 -43.36 -103.78
C ILE A 749 -43.82 -42.83 -104.68
N ASN A 750 -43.62 -42.96 -105.98
CA ASN A 750 -44.62 -42.56 -106.96
C ASN A 750 -45.50 -43.76 -107.31
N ILE A 751 -46.81 -43.58 -107.37
CA ILE A 751 -47.77 -44.56 -107.87
C ILE A 751 -48.67 -43.90 -108.92
N ILE A 752 -49.17 -44.67 -109.87
CA ILE A 752 -49.99 -44.15 -110.98
C ILE A 752 -51.43 -44.64 -110.79
N LYS A 753 -52.39 -43.73 -110.88
CA LYS A 753 -53.83 -44.03 -110.91
C LYS A 753 -54.33 -43.99 -112.36
N GLU A 754 -54.76 -45.13 -112.92
CA GLU A 754 -55.26 -45.23 -114.30
C GLU A 754 -56.54 -46.09 -114.40
N LEU A 755 -57.59 -45.57 -115.06
CA LEU A 755 -58.85 -46.29 -115.31
C LEU A 755 -58.90 -46.86 -116.75
N PRO A 756 -59.44 -48.07 -117.00
CA PRO A 756 -59.36 -48.73 -118.31
C PRO A 756 -60.12 -48.02 -119.45
N SER A 757 -59.50 -47.94 -120.63
CA SER A 757 -60.04 -47.27 -121.83
C SER A 757 -60.96 -48.15 -122.70
N SER A 758 -62.12 -47.63 -123.10
CA SER A 758 -63.10 -48.33 -123.96
C SER A 758 -62.83 -48.08 -125.45
N SER A 759 -62.45 -49.11 -126.23
CA SER A 759 -62.28 -49.01 -127.69
C SER A 759 -63.28 -49.86 -128.50
N GLY A 760 -63.92 -49.24 -129.50
CA GLY A 760 -64.33 -49.90 -130.75
C GLY A 760 -65.84 -50.01 -131.01
N GLY A 761 -66.39 -49.11 -131.80
CA GLY A 761 -67.75 -49.21 -132.34
C GLY A 761 -67.82 -49.85 -133.74
N ALA A 762 -68.83 -50.69 -133.98
CA ALA A 762 -69.59 -50.81 -135.24
C ALA A 762 -70.82 -51.75 -135.07
N ILE A 763 -71.97 -51.32 -135.61
CA ILE A 763 -73.33 -51.95 -135.70
C ILE A 763 -73.43 -52.59 -137.12
N PRO A 764 -74.33 -53.56 -137.51
CA PRO A 764 -75.69 -53.85 -137.04
C PRO A 764 -76.20 -55.34 -137.10
N PHE A 765 -77.47 -55.52 -136.68
CA PHE A 765 -78.43 -56.63 -136.91
C PHE A 765 -78.62 -57.73 -135.82
N GLY A 766 -79.64 -57.52 -134.97
CA GLY A 766 -80.95 -58.19 -135.12
C GLY A 766 -81.12 -59.66 -134.66
N ASN A 767 -81.55 -59.81 -133.40
CA ASN A 767 -82.46 -60.84 -132.86
C ASN A 767 -82.13 -62.34 -132.97
N LEU A 768 -81.68 -62.98 -131.87
CA LEU A 768 -82.00 -64.39 -131.61
C LEU A 768 -81.82 -64.88 -130.15
N TYR A 769 -82.59 -64.36 -129.17
CA TYR A 769 -82.78 -65.03 -127.87
C TYR A 769 -84.24 -65.05 -127.37
N VAL A 770 -85.21 -65.04 -128.31
CA VAL A 770 -86.59 -65.52 -128.07
C VAL A 770 -86.76 -66.99 -128.50
N LEU A 771 -85.68 -67.68 -128.89
CA LEU A 771 -85.72 -69.09 -129.32
C LEU A 771 -85.16 -70.10 -128.31
N PHE A 772 -85.10 -69.77 -127.01
CA PHE A 772 -84.79 -70.76 -125.95
C PHE A 772 -85.78 -70.79 -124.77
N ALA A 773 -86.93 -70.13 -124.88
CA ALA A 773 -88.09 -70.31 -123.97
C ALA A 773 -89.18 -71.25 -124.55
N GLY A 774 -88.87 -71.98 -125.63
CA GLY A 774 -89.81 -72.83 -126.38
C GLY A 774 -89.71 -74.34 -126.13
N MET A 775 -88.82 -74.83 -125.27
CA MET A 775 -88.62 -76.29 -125.08
C MET A 775 -88.80 -76.81 -123.64
N ALA A 776 -89.49 -76.08 -122.76
CA ALA A 776 -89.83 -76.58 -121.40
C ALA A 776 -91.35 -76.70 -121.10
N VAL A 777 -92.25 -76.24 -121.97
CA VAL A 777 -93.72 -76.29 -121.73
C VAL A 777 -94.44 -77.38 -122.54
N ILE A 778 -93.79 -77.98 -123.54
CA ILE A 778 -94.32 -79.14 -124.29
C ILE A 778 -94.13 -80.47 -123.54
N ALA A 779 -93.28 -80.53 -122.50
CA ALA A 779 -93.06 -81.73 -121.70
C ALA A 779 -94.03 -81.90 -120.50
N LEU A 780 -94.81 -80.88 -120.11
CA LEU A 780 -95.63 -80.93 -118.88
C LEU A 780 -97.16 -80.90 -119.08
N ILE A 781 -97.70 -80.61 -120.28
CA ILE A 781 -99.17 -80.69 -120.51
C ILE A 781 -99.57 -81.80 -121.50
N LEU A 782 -98.61 -82.44 -122.18
CA LEU A 782 -98.80 -83.77 -122.76
C LEU A 782 -98.89 -84.90 -121.71
N ILE A 783 -98.63 -84.58 -120.42
CA ILE A 783 -98.90 -85.45 -119.25
C ILE A 783 -100.36 -85.32 -118.74
N GLN A 784 -101.20 -84.47 -119.36
CA GLN A 784 -102.61 -84.34 -118.96
C GLN A 784 -103.63 -84.47 -120.10
N LYS A 785 -103.26 -85.10 -121.21
CA LYS A 785 -104.22 -85.69 -122.14
C LYS A 785 -104.27 -87.20 -121.92
N LEU A 786 -104.73 -87.67 -120.76
CA LEU A 786 -105.19 -89.06 -120.52
C LEU A 786 -105.78 -89.29 -119.09
N ARG A 787 -106.75 -88.47 -118.68
CA ARG A 787 -107.82 -88.91 -117.74
C ARG A 787 -109.04 -88.03 -118.04
N LEU A 788 -109.88 -88.45 -119.00
CA LEU A 788 -111.06 -89.30 -118.77
C LEU A 788 -112.10 -88.51 -117.96
N LYS A 789 -113.12 -87.97 -118.64
CA LYS A 789 -114.45 -88.59 -118.83
C LYS A 789 -115.41 -88.13 -117.73
N LYS A 790 -116.53 -87.55 -118.19
CA LYS A 790 -117.68 -86.96 -117.48
C LYS A 790 -117.53 -85.52 -117.08
#